data_AF-A0A668RH17-F1
#
_entry.id   AF-A0A668RH17-F1
#
_cell.length_a   1.000
_cell.length_b   1.000
_cell.length_c   1.000
_cell.angle_alpha   90.00
_cell.angle_beta   90.00
_cell.angle_gamma   90.00
#
_symmetry.space_group_name_H-M   'P 1'
#
loop_
_entity.id
_entity.type
_entity.pdbx_description
1 polymer ?
#
loop_
_entity_poly.entity_id
_entity_poly.type
_entity_poly.pdbx_seq_one_letter_code
_entity_poly.pdbx_strand_id
1 'polypeptide(L)'
;MWIHPEEVLLAGALWVSERANPFFVLQRRRGHGRGGGLSGLLVGTLDVVLDSSARVAPYRILLQTADSQIYWNIACGSSRKEITEHWDWLEANLLQTISIFDNDEDITTFVKGKISGIIAEENRLKPGEEHEEDSGKFREAELKMRKLFGMPEEEKLVNYYSCSYWKGRVPRQGWLYLSVNHLCFYSFLLGKEVTLVVPWTEVTQLEKNATLLFPESVRVSTRDTEHFFSMFLNINDTFKLMEQLANIAMRQLLDNEAFAADLSLPKPSKTLKNVSALKRDLDARAKNERYRAMFRLTQEERLDGHTDCTLWTPFAKMHVVGQLFISNNYICFSSKEEDLCQLIIPLREVSIVEKADSSSVLPCPVSISTKNKMNFLFANLKDRDFLVQRISDFLQRTPDSSWGDTNPLSQISHSASSAVPPSSSPGSESVQKGRHYHPGLPTAIQGLLQLYHRDDPEDLGPKAMREKMKEESWNIHFLEFGRGVCMYRTSRTRELVLNGIPERLRGELWLLFSGAQNEMATHPGYYGELVEQAMGLCSLATEEIERDLHRSMPEHRAFQNEMGIAALRRVLTAYAHRNPGIGYCQAMNIVTSVLLLYCTEEEAFWLLVALCERMLPDYYNTRVVGALVDQGVFEELTRSFLPLLYEHMQELGVISTISLSWFLTLFLSVMPFDSAVLLVDCFFYEGIKVIFQVALAVLHDNMDALLSCSDEGEAMTILGRYLDNVVNKQTVAPPIPHPHALLTSGDEPPPEIDVFDLIKSSYEKFGSLRSDVIEQMRFKQRLKVIQSLEDTAKRSVVRAMMTESAFSIEELEELYCLFKSKHMTSCYWGSSSSAAERHDPSLPYLEQYRIDPLQFRQLFVSLAPWVCGGHNPTLSARLFRLLDQNQDGLVNFKEFITGLSGMYHGDMTEKLKLLYKLHLPPALCPEEAESALEATQFFTEEEPREASFFSDQNALRQQEVTPGEEPKDGDSEEKKEVKDYRYYLRMWAKEKETKRETIKDLPRMNQEQFIELCKTLYNMFSEEALEQQLYHAIATVASLLLRIGEVGKKFNNGTKKRETMPQTSLSAQTPPHSPQGEEEGPGHGASGESEVCRALADAQLEVVAPQMSDEETKDDVSVSSYSVVSAGSLQCEDIAEDTVLIRGSEQRQGSVLDTDWSITFEQVLASMLTEPPLVDYFERKRDIQAKMAACKAQRAVERQISSASDHELTQHST
;
A
#
# COMPACT_ATOMS: atom_id res chain seq x y z
N MET A 1 -41.67 15.88 -11.40
CA MET A 1 -41.55 15.13 -10.15
C MET A 1 -42.15 15.94 -9.00
N TRP A 2 -42.75 15.26 -8.02
CA TRP A 2 -43.08 15.88 -6.73
C TRP A 2 -41.81 16.14 -5.91
N ILE A 3 -41.83 17.13 -5.03
CA ILE A 3 -40.72 17.43 -4.11
C ILE A 3 -41.23 17.66 -2.69
N HIS A 4 -40.36 17.46 -1.70
CA HIS A 4 -40.69 17.83 -0.32
C HIS A 4 -40.98 19.34 -0.25
N PRO A 5 -42.06 19.79 0.43
CA PRO A 5 -42.43 21.20 0.44
C PRO A 5 -41.37 22.12 1.06
N GLU A 6 -40.64 22.85 0.21
CA GLU A 6 -39.55 23.77 0.59
C GLU A 6 -40.00 25.24 0.56
N GLU A 7 -39.48 26.06 1.48
CA GLU A 7 -39.91 27.45 1.64
C GLU A 7 -39.28 28.39 0.60
N VAL A 8 -40.08 29.28 0.00
CA VAL A 8 -39.65 30.21 -1.04
C VAL A 8 -40.06 31.64 -0.70
N LEU A 9 -39.09 32.42 -0.21
CA LEU A 9 -39.25 33.83 0.16
C LEU A 9 -39.35 34.79 -1.05
N LEU A 10 -38.96 34.35 -2.26
CA LEU A 10 -38.94 35.18 -3.48
C LEU A 10 -39.52 34.44 -4.69
N ALA A 11 -40.85 34.45 -4.82
CA ALA A 11 -41.55 33.78 -5.92
C ALA A 11 -41.26 34.39 -7.31
N GLY A 12 -40.99 35.70 -7.42
CA GLY A 12 -41.04 36.43 -8.71
C GLY A 12 -39.71 36.78 -9.40
N ALA A 13 -38.57 36.72 -8.72
CA ALA A 13 -37.32 37.36 -9.20
C ALA A 13 -36.73 36.73 -10.48
N LEU A 14 -36.59 35.40 -10.49
CA LEU A 14 -35.97 34.63 -11.58
C LEU A 14 -37.00 33.85 -12.44
N TRP A 15 -38.28 34.09 -12.20
CA TRP A 15 -39.38 33.24 -12.67
C TRP A 15 -40.49 34.05 -13.37
N VAL A 16 -41.35 33.35 -14.09
CA VAL A 16 -42.54 33.88 -14.78
C VAL A 16 -43.68 32.90 -14.56
N SER A 17 -44.79 33.34 -13.97
CA SER A 17 -45.99 32.51 -13.82
C SER A 17 -46.63 32.24 -15.18
N GLU A 18 -46.92 30.98 -15.50
CA GLU A 18 -47.64 30.57 -16.72
C GLU A 18 -49.10 30.18 -16.47
N ARG A 19 -49.40 29.62 -15.29
CA ARG A 19 -50.75 29.38 -14.78
C ARG A 19 -50.79 29.74 -13.29
N ALA A 20 -51.95 30.20 -12.82
CA ALA A 20 -52.23 30.38 -11.42
C ALA A 20 -53.72 30.11 -11.14
N ASN A 21 -54.01 29.61 -9.95
CA ASN A 21 -55.34 29.53 -9.34
C ASN A 21 -55.21 30.06 -7.88
N PRO A 22 -56.27 30.10 -7.06
CA PRO A 22 -56.20 30.71 -5.73
C PRO A 22 -55.15 30.12 -4.77
N PHE A 23 -54.71 28.88 -5.00
CA PHE A 23 -53.79 28.17 -4.10
C PHE A 23 -52.49 27.69 -4.77
N PHE A 24 -52.42 27.66 -6.10
CA PHE A 24 -51.26 27.13 -6.82
C PHE A 24 -50.78 28.07 -7.93
N VAL A 25 -49.47 28.21 -8.08
CA VAL A 25 -48.82 29.02 -9.12
C VAL A 25 -47.77 28.20 -9.86
N LEU A 26 -48.03 27.88 -11.13
CA LEU A 26 -47.06 27.23 -12.01
C LEU A 26 -46.18 28.30 -12.66
N GLN A 27 -44.87 28.16 -12.49
CA GLN A 27 -43.87 29.10 -12.98
C GLN A 27 -42.87 28.42 -13.91
N ARG A 28 -42.51 29.10 -15.00
CA ARG A 28 -41.35 28.80 -15.84
C ARG A 28 -40.20 29.76 -15.52
N ARG A 29 -38.96 29.27 -15.63
CA ARG A 29 -37.73 30.03 -15.39
C ARG A 29 -37.45 31.07 -16.49
N ARG A 30 -37.00 32.26 -16.11
CA ARG A 30 -36.56 33.30 -17.07
C ARG A 30 -35.35 32.79 -17.85
N GLY A 31 -35.38 32.91 -19.18
CA GLY A 31 -34.32 32.45 -20.08
C GLY A 31 -34.50 31.04 -20.68
N HIS A 32 -35.41 30.20 -20.16
CA HIS A 32 -35.62 28.86 -20.70
C HIS A 32 -36.73 28.83 -21.77
N GLY A 33 -36.37 28.53 -23.04
CA GLY A 33 -37.29 28.44 -24.18
C GLY A 33 -37.45 29.74 -24.99
N ARG A 34 -37.63 29.60 -26.32
CA ARG A 34 -37.68 30.65 -27.38
C ARG A 34 -37.63 32.11 -26.88
N GLY A 35 -36.44 32.69 -26.82
CA GLY A 35 -36.24 34.10 -26.48
C GLY A 35 -34.83 34.39 -25.96
N GLY A 36 -33.79 34.11 -26.78
CA GLY A 36 -32.40 34.35 -26.39
C GLY A 36 -32.08 35.84 -26.29
N GLY A 37 -31.61 36.28 -25.13
CA GLY A 37 -31.17 37.66 -24.87
C GLY A 37 -30.28 37.71 -23.63
N LEU A 38 -29.57 38.84 -23.44
CA LEU A 38 -28.50 39.00 -22.44
C LEU A 38 -28.91 38.66 -20.99
N SER A 39 -30.20 38.79 -20.65
CA SER A 39 -30.74 38.40 -19.34
C SER A 39 -30.62 36.90 -19.04
N GLY A 40 -30.63 36.03 -20.05
CA GLY A 40 -30.46 34.58 -19.85
C GLY A 40 -29.04 34.20 -19.41
N LEU A 41 -28.03 34.94 -19.87
CA LEU A 41 -26.62 34.67 -19.55
C LEU A 41 -26.29 35.06 -18.09
N LEU A 42 -26.85 36.17 -17.61
CA LEU A 42 -26.70 36.62 -16.22
C LEU A 42 -27.38 35.68 -15.21
N VAL A 43 -28.56 35.14 -15.55
CA VAL A 43 -29.26 34.17 -14.68
C VAL A 43 -28.46 32.87 -14.55
N GLY A 44 -27.89 32.35 -15.65
CA GLY A 44 -27.06 31.14 -15.62
C GLY A 44 -25.79 31.26 -14.77
N THR A 45 -25.27 32.47 -14.56
CA THR A 45 -24.13 32.72 -13.67
C THR A 45 -24.55 32.77 -12.20
N LEU A 46 -25.76 33.28 -11.90
CA LEU A 46 -26.28 33.35 -10.53
C LEU A 46 -26.64 31.96 -9.97
N ASP A 47 -27.02 31.03 -10.85
CA ASP A 47 -27.36 29.64 -10.53
C ASP A 47 -26.23 28.84 -9.87
N VAL A 48 -24.97 29.15 -10.18
CA VAL A 48 -23.79 28.48 -9.60
C VAL A 48 -23.51 28.95 -8.17
N VAL A 49 -24.09 30.09 -7.77
CA VAL A 49 -23.72 30.83 -6.55
C VAL A 49 -24.77 30.73 -5.44
N LEU A 50 -26.06 30.50 -5.77
CA LEU A 50 -27.16 30.65 -4.80
C LEU A 50 -27.92 29.38 -4.41
N ASP A 51 -27.78 28.22 -5.08
CA ASP A 51 -28.32 26.97 -4.54
C ASP A 51 -27.55 25.71 -5.00
N SER A 52 -27.50 24.69 -4.14
CA SER A 52 -26.57 23.55 -4.22
C SER A 52 -27.15 22.30 -4.91
N SER A 53 -28.20 22.43 -5.72
CA SER A 53 -28.84 21.30 -6.44
C SER A 53 -28.62 21.38 -7.95
N ALA A 54 -28.16 20.27 -8.55
CA ALA A 54 -27.86 20.24 -9.98
C ALA A 54 -29.14 20.35 -10.82
N ARG A 55 -29.19 21.34 -11.73
CA ARG A 55 -30.30 21.60 -12.66
C ARG A 55 -31.64 21.83 -11.95
N VAL A 56 -31.84 23.02 -11.36
CA VAL A 56 -33.19 23.50 -11.01
C VAL A 56 -34.10 23.39 -12.23
N ALA A 57 -35.11 22.52 -12.14
CA ALA A 57 -35.93 22.17 -13.29
C ALA A 57 -36.65 23.43 -13.84
N PRO A 58 -36.76 23.59 -15.17
CA PRO A 58 -37.19 24.86 -15.78
C PRO A 58 -38.63 25.25 -15.47
N TYR A 59 -39.42 24.36 -14.88
CA TYR A 59 -40.76 24.64 -14.37
C TYR A 59 -40.91 24.19 -12.91
N ARG A 60 -41.69 24.93 -12.14
CA ARG A 60 -42.08 24.59 -10.76
C ARG A 60 -43.54 24.94 -10.48
N ILE A 61 -44.14 24.29 -9.48
CA ILE A 61 -45.43 24.68 -8.89
C ILE A 61 -45.20 25.09 -7.44
N LEU A 62 -45.62 26.31 -7.12
CA LEU A 62 -45.68 26.83 -5.76
C LEU A 62 -47.11 26.67 -5.22
N LEU A 63 -47.24 26.25 -3.97
CA LEU A 63 -48.39 26.53 -3.11
C LEU A 63 -48.30 27.97 -2.61
N GLN A 64 -49.43 28.67 -2.66
CA GLN A 64 -49.68 30.00 -2.12
C GLN A 64 -50.99 29.95 -1.32
N THR A 65 -51.16 30.83 -0.34
CA THR A 65 -52.45 31.09 0.30
C THR A 65 -52.72 32.60 0.33
N ALA A 66 -53.92 33.03 0.75
CA ALA A 66 -54.36 34.41 0.52
C ALA A 66 -53.61 35.45 1.36
N ASP A 67 -53.35 35.13 2.64
CA ASP A 67 -52.72 36.05 3.60
C ASP A 67 -51.21 35.78 3.80
N SER A 68 -50.68 34.69 3.24
CA SER A 68 -49.28 34.31 3.35
C SER A 68 -48.37 35.05 2.35
N GLN A 69 -47.31 35.69 2.85
CA GLN A 69 -46.18 36.14 2.02
C GLN A 69 -45.20 35.01 1.65
N ILE A 70 -45.34 33.85 2.29
CA ILE A 70 -44.48 32.67 2.16
C ILE A 70 -45.09 31.70 1.16
N TYR A 71 -44.31 31.31 0.14
CA TYR A 71 -44.67 30.31 -0.87
C TYR A 71 -43.98 28.99 -0.55
N TRP A 72 -44.59 27.87 -0.94
CA TRP A 72 -44.01 26.53 -0.76
C TRP A 72 -43.83 25.81 -2.09
N ASN A 73 -42.60 25.41 -2.42
CA ASN A 73 -42.29 24.69 -3.65
C ASN A 73 -42.66 23.21 -3.51
N ILE A 74 -43.62 22.72 -4.30
CA ILE A 74 -44.23 21.37 -4.10
C ILE A 74 -44.05 20.41 -5.29
N ALA A 75 -43.75 20.91 -6.49
CA ALA A 75 -43.43 20.10 -7.65
C ALA A 75 -42.47 20.85 -8.58
N CYS A 76 -41.62 20.12 -9.29
CA CYS A 76 -40.72 20.63 -10.32
C CYS A 76 -40.79 19.76 -11.58
N GLY A 77 -40.45 20.31 -12.75
CA GLY A 77 -40.58 19.57 -14.01
C GLY A 77 -39.50 19.94 -15.03
N SER A 78 -38.87 18.91 -15.59
CA SER A 78 -37.86 19.00 -16.64
C SER A 78 -38.42 19.55 -17.96
N SER A 79 -39.72 19.32 -18.20
CA SER A 79 -40.45 19.75 -19.38
C SER A 79 -41.81 20.37 -19.02
N ARG A 80 -42.38 21.14 -19.96
CA ARG A 80 -43.73 21.72 -19.81
C ARG A 80 -44.82 20.66 -19.69
N LYS A 81 -44.66 19.50 -20.33
CA LYS A 81 -45.61 18.39 -20.27
C LYS A 81 -45.66 17.80 -18.86
N GLU A 82 -44.52 17.40 -18.32
CA GLU A 82 -44.37 16.82 -16.99
C GLU A 82 -44.96 17.70 -15.88
N ILE A 83 -44.66 19.02 -15.89
CA ILE A 83 -45.21 19.92 -14.88
C ILE A 83 -46.72 20.17 -15.04
N THR A 84 -47.25 20.03 -16.26
CA THR A 84 -48.69 20.17 -16.53
C THR A 84 -49.45 18.96 -16.01
N GLU A 85 -48.88 17.74 -16.11
CA GLU A 85 -49.44 16.53 -15.52
C GLU A 85 -49.55 16.63 -13.98
N HIS A 86 -48.54 17.23 -13.31
CA HIS A 86 -48.64 17.56 -11.88
C HIS A 86 -49.67 18.66 -11.56
N TRP A 87 -49.78 19.69 -12.40
CA TRP A 87 -50.78 20.76 -12.23
C TRP A 87 -52.20 20.24 -12.35
N ASP A 88 -52.49 19.52 -13.43
CA ASP A 88 -53.82 18.98 -13.72
C ASP A 88 -54.23 17.96 -12.63
N TRP A 89 -53.25 17.26 -12.01
CA TRP A 89 -53.49 16.43 -10.82
C TRP A 89 -53.91 17.25 -9.58
N LEU A 90 -53.23 18.37 -9.27
CA LEU A 90 -53.61 19.25 -8.14
C LEU A 90 -55.00 19.82 -8.33
N GLU A 91 -55.32 20.25 -9.55
CA GLU A 91 -56.60 20.84 -9.94
C GLU A 91 -57.74 19.82 -9.82
N ALA A 92 -57.53 18.57 -10.24
CA ALA A 92 -58.52 17.51 -10.16
C ALA A 92 -58.70 16.89 -8.76
N ASN A 93 -57.64 16.78 -7.94
CA ASN A 93 -57.66 15.99 -6.70
C ASN A 93 -57.68 16.83 -5.41
N LEU A 94 -57.06 18.02 -5.41
CA LEU A 94 -56.93 18.83 -4.20
C LEU A 94 -57.76 20.12 -4.23
N LEU A 95 -57.87 20.80 -5.38
CA LEU A 95 -58.42 22.16 -5.44
C LEU A 95 -59.82 22.30 -4.81
N GLN A 96 -60.75 21.39 -5.14
CA GLN A 96 -62.09 21.38 -4.55
C GLN A 96 -62.06 21.12 -3.04
N THR A 97 -61.17 20.25 -2.56
CA THR A 97 -61.03 19.93 -1.13
C THR A 97 -60.42 21.09 -0.35
N ILE A 98 -59.44 21.79 -0.94
CA ILE A 98 -58.80 22.97 -0.35
C ILE A 98 -59.81 24.10 -0.16
N SER A 99 -60.74 24.30 -1.11
CA SER A 99 -61.79 25.33 -1.01
C SER A 99 -62.85 25.11 0.08
N ILE A 100 -62.70 24.09 0.94
CA ILE A 100 -63.57 23.81 2.09
C ILE A 100 -62.93 24.32 3.41
N PHE A 101 -61.64 24.65 3.42
CA PHE A 101 -60.94 25.12 4.61
C PHE A 101 -61.01 26.64 4.76
N ASP A 102 -61.42 27.12 5.93
CA ASP A 102 -61.49 28.55 6.28
C ASP A 102 -60.15 29.13 6.81
N ASN A 103 -59.06 28.35 6.81
CA ASN A 103 -57.77 28.71 7.43
C ASN A 103 -56.56 28.36 6.55
N ASP A 104 -55.74 29.37 6.25
CA ASP A 104 -54.49 29.26 5.47
C ASP A 104 -53.45 28.29 6.08
N GLU A 105 -53.37 28.17 7.42
CA GLU A 105 -52.45 27.22 8.07
C GLU A 105 -52.91 25.76 7.90
N ASP A 106 -54.22 25.50 7.98
CA ASP A 106 -54.80 24.17 7.78
C ASP A 106 -54.67 23.75 6.31
N ILE A 107 -54.90 24.67 5.36
CA ILE A 107 -54.64 24.48 3.92
C ILE A 107 -53.17 24.09 3.71
N THR A 108 -52.25 24.89 4.28
CA THR A 108 -50.81 24.67 4.13
C THR A 108 -50.40 23.31 4.70
N THR A 109 -50.92 22.94 5.87
CA THR A 109 -50.63 21.68 6.55
C THR A 109 -51.22 20.48 5.80
N PHE A 110 -52.46 20.58 5.32
CA PHE A 110 -53.13 19.56 4.52
C PHE A 110 -52.40 19.28 3.21
N VAL A 111 -52.04 20.33 2.45
CA VAL A 111 -51.31 20.17 1.19
C VAL A 111 -49.92 19.60 1.45
N LYS A 112 -49.17 20.10 2.44
CA LYS A 112 -47.85 19.54 2.81
C LYS A 112 -47.94 18.06 3.17
N GLY A 113 -48.95 17.66 3.96
CA GLY A 113 -49.19 16.26 4.32
C GLY A 113 -49.53 15.39 3.12
N LYS A 114 -50.36 15.89 2.19
CA LYS A 114 -50.72 15.17 0.95
C LYS A 114 -49.53 15.00 -0.01
N ILE A 115 -48.74 16.04 -0.26
CA ILE A 115 -47.56 15.94 -1.14
C ILE A 115 -46.52 14.97 -0.56
N SER A 116 -46.22 15.06 0.74
CA SER A 116 -45.33 14.10 1.41
C SER A 116 -45.87 12.66 1.37
N GLY A 117 -47.20 12.48 1.44
CA GLY A 117 -47.85 11.17 1.29
C GLY A 117 -47.68 10.58 -0.12
N ILE A 118 -47.86 11.40 -1.17
CA ILE A 118 -47.66 10.96 -2.57
C ILE A 118 -46.20 10.54 -2.79
N ILE A 119 -45.24 11.30 -2.25
CA ILE A 119 -43.81 10.98 -2.35
C ILE A 119 -43.50 9.67 -1.62
N ALA A 120 -44.14 9.39 -0.48
CA ALA A 120 -43.98 8.10 0.21
C ALA A 120 -44.54 6.93 -0.60
N GLU A 121 -45.70 7.10 -1.25
CA GLU A 121 -46.33 6.09 -2.12
C GLU A 121 -45.48 5.83 -3.40
N GLU A 122 -44.97 6.89 -4.03
CA GLU A 122 -44.15 6.83 -5.25
C GLU A 122 -42.80 6.13 -5.01
N ASN A 123 -42.18 6.33 -3.85
CA ASN A 123 -40.97 5.59 -3.46
C ASN A 123 -41.25 4.13 -3.11
N ARG A 124 -42.43 3.82 -2.56
CA ARG A 124 -42.83 2.45 -2.17
C ARG A 124 -43.01 1.50 -3.36
N LEU A 125 -43.18 2.05 -4.56
CA LEU A 125 -43.29 1.29 -5.82
C LEU A 125 -41.93 0.87 -6.43
N LYS A 126 -40.82 1.05 -5.70
CA LYS A 126 -39.48 0.53 -6.06
C LYS A 126 -38.95 -0.51 -5.06
N PRO A 127 -39.58 -1.70 -4.93
CA PRO A 127 -39.04 -2.78 -4.09
C PRO A 127 -37.80 -3.38 -4.77
N GLY A 128 -36.61 -3.18 -4.18
CA GLY A 128 -35.35 -3.73 -4.72
C GLY A 128 -34.09 -3.48 -3.90
N GLU A 129 -34.01 -2.35 -3.16
CA GLU A 129 -32.79 -1.95 -2.42
C GLU A 129 -33.04 -1.86 -0.90
N GLU A 130 -33.42 -2.97 -0.26
CA GLU A 130 -33.40 -3.07 1.20
C GLU A 130 -31.98 -3.42 1.69
N HIS A 131 -31.05 -2.45 1.75
CA HIS A 131 -29.87 -2.41 2.66
C HIS A 131 -28.88 -1.25 2.31
N GLU A 132 -29.27 0.02 2.47
CA GLU A 132 -28.35 1.17 2.31
C GLU A 132 -28.31 2.06 3.57
N GLU A 133 -27.10 2.39 4.06
CA GLU A 133 -26.92 3.23 5.28
C GLU A 133 -26.81 4.74 5.00
N ASP A 134 -26.42 5.13 3.77
CA ASP A 134 -26.00 6.49 3.44
C ASP A 134 -27.13 7.30 2.80
N SER A 135 -27.09 8.64 2.94
CA SER A 135 -28.16 9.50 2.40
C SER A 135 -28.19 9.55 0.87
N GLY A 136 -29.39 9.68 0.28
CA GLY A 136 -29.54 9.84 -1.16
C GLY A 136 -28.79 11.04 -1.75
N LYS A 137 -28.53 12.11 -0.97
CA LYS A 137 -27.65 13.23 -1.40
C LYS A 137 -26.18 12.80 -1.54
N PHE A 138 -25.71 11.88 -0.70
CA PHE A 138 -24.38 11.29 -0.80
C PHE A 138 -24.28 10.36 -2.02
N ARG A 139 -25.26 9.48 -2.23
CA ARG A 139 -25.32 8.60 -3.41
C ARG A 139 -25.39 9.40 -4.72
N GLU A 140 -26.09 10.55 -4.73
CA GLU A 140 -26.06 11.48 -5.88
C GLU A 140 -24.68 12.13 -6.09
N ALA A 141 -23.96 12.48 -5.01
CA ALA A 141 -22.60 13.02 -5.10
C ALA A 141 -21.57 11.98 -5.58
N GLU A 142 -21.71 10.73 -5.16
CA GLU A 142 -20.88 9.61 -5.62
C GLU A 142 -21.12 9.30 -7.11
N LEU A 143 -22.39 9.23 -7.53
CA LEU A 143 -22.75 9.06 -8.95
C LEU A 143 -22.31 10.25 -9.82
N LYS A 144 -22.21 11.46 -9.26
CA LYS A 144 -21.56 12.61 -9.93
C LYS A 144 -20.06 12.39 -10.03
N MET A 145 -19.37 11.99 -8.96
CA MET A 145 -17.93 11.71 -8.98
C MET A 145 -17.56 10.69 -10.07
N ARG A 146 -18.24 9.53 -10.12
CA ARG A 146 -18.01 8.51 -11.15
C ARG A 146 -18.18 9.06 -12.57
N LYS A 147 -19.23 9.85 -12.81
CA LYS A 147 -19.53 10.43 -14.14
C LYS A 147 -18.66 11.62 -14.55
N LEU A 148 -18.14 12.39 -13.59
CA LEU A 148 -17.30 13.58 -13.86
C LEU A 148 -15.82 13.24 -14.05
N PHE A 149 -15.34 12.16 -13.43
CA PHE A 149 -13.92 11.78 -13.42
C PHE A 149 -13.65 10.40 -14.04
N GLY A 150 -14.66 9.72 -14.58
CA GLY A 150 -14.51 8.38 -15.18
C GLY A 150 -14.18 7.27 -14.18
N MET A 151 -14.45 7.49 -12.89
CA MET A 151 -14.07 6.54 -11.82
C MET A 151 -14.91 5.25 -11.88
N PRO A 152 -14.28 4.08 -11.64
CA PRO A 152 -14.96 2.79 -11.67
C PRO A 152 -15.90 2.60 -10.47
N GLU A 153 -16.65 1.50 -10.43
CA GLU A 153 -17.64 1.27 -9.36
C GLU A 153 -16.97 0.96 -8.02
N GLU A 154 -15.79 0.32 -8.07
CA GLU A 154 -14.90 -0.04 -6.97
C GLU A 154 -14.33 1.17 -6.23
N GLU A 155 -14.20 2.34 -6.88
CA GLU A 155 -13.74 3.58 -6.24
C GLU A 155 -14.86 4.18 -5.39
N LYS A 156 -14.69 4.12 -4.08
CA LYS A 156 -15.70 4.54 -3.09
C LYS A 156 -15.46 5.99 -2.64
N LEU A 157 -16.49 6.82 -2.75
CA LEU A 157 -16.44 8.18 -2.20
C LEU A 157 -16.37 8.11 -0.67
N VAL A 158 -15.39 8.78 -0.06
CA VAL A 158 -15.27 8.90 1.40
C VAL A 158 -16.10 10.09 1.86
N ASN A 159 -15.82 11.29 1.36
CA ASN A 159 -16.62 12.49 1.63
C ASN A 159 -16.43 13.56 0.56
N TYR A 160 -17.35 14.52 0.48
CA TYR A 160 -17.26 15.66 -0.44
C TYR A 160 -17.48 17.00 0.27
N TYR A 161 -16.82 18.06 -0.24
CA TYR A 161 -16.74 19.38 0.38
C TYR A 161 -16.87 20.48 -0.67
N SER A 162 -17.61 21.54 -0.34
CA SER A 162 -17.57 22.80 -1.12
C SER A 162 -16.29 23.57 -0.76
N CYS A 163 -15.54 24.03 -1.77
CA CYS A 163 -14.32 24.81 -1.59
C CYS A 163 -13.98 25.64 -2.86
N SER A 164 -12.92 26.44 -2.78
CA SER A 164 -12.35 27.18 -3.92
C SER A 164 -10.96 26.65 -4.25
N TYR A 165 -10.76 26.18 -5.48
CA TYR A 165 -9.45 25.82 -6.04
C TYR A 165 -8.81 27.04 -6.71
N TRP A 166 -7.53 27.29 -6.47
CA TRP A 166 -6.80 28.43 -7.03
C TRP A 166 -5.94 28.02 -8.22
N LYS A 167 -6.25 28.53 -9.42
CA LYS A 167 -5.35 28.46 -10.59
C LYS A 167 -4.71 29.83 -10.78
N GLY A 168 -3.53 30.01 -10.17
CA GLY A 168 -2.90 31.32 -10.00
C GLY A 168 -3.70 32.19 -9.02
N ARG A 169 -3.93 33.47 -9.34
CA ARG A 169 -4.69 34.41 -8.49
C ARG A 169 -6.22 34.33 -8.65
N VAL A 170 -6.74 33.38 -9.43
CA VAL A 170 -8.17 33.23 -9.69
C VAL A 170 -8.73 32.05 -8.89
N PRO A 171 -9.59 32.28 -7.88
CA PRO A 171 -10.32 31.21 -7.21
C PRO A 171 -11.44 30.70 -8.13
N ARG A 172 -11.61 29.38 -8.16
CA ARG A 172 -12.67 28.68 -8.88
C ARG A 172 -13.47 27.88 -7.86
N GLN A 173 -14.68 28.32 -7.57
CA GLN A 173 -15.57 27.69 -6.60
C GLN A 173 -16.12 26.37 -7.17
N GLY A 174 -16.10 25.31 -6.37
CA GLY A 174 -16.48 23.98 -6.81
C GLY A 174 -16.55 22.97 -5.69
N TRP A 175 -16.48 21.70 -6.06
CA TRP A 175 -16.62 20.56 -5.17
C TRP A 175 -15.38 19.69 -5.18
N LEU A 176 -14.80 19.49 -4.00
CA LEU A 176 -13.73 18.55 -3.71
C LEU A 176 -14.36 17.23 -3.25
N TYR A 177 -14.10 16.16 -3.99
CA TYR A 177 -14.47 14.79 -3.67
C TYR A 177 -13.22 14.06 -3.20
N LEU A 178 -13.26 13.50 -2.00
CA LEU A 178 -12.20 12.66 -1.46
C LEU A 178 -12.70 11.21 -1.50
N SER A 179 -12.04 10.36 -2.27
CA SER A 179 -12.30 8.92 -2.35
C SER A 179 -11.15 8.15 -1.68
N VAL A 180 -11.22 6.82 -1.66
CA VAL A 180 -10.21 5.96 -1.02
C VAL A 180 -8.83 6.21 -1.61
N ASN A 181 -8.71 6.19 -2.95
CA ASN A 181 -7.43 6.24 -3.63
C ASN A 181 -7.13 7.61 -4.29
N HIS A 182 -8.14 8.48 -4.41
CA HIS A 182 -8.06 9.73 -5.19
C HIS A 182 -8.61 10.98 -4.47
N LEU A 183 -7.98 12.11 -4.74
CA LEU A 183 -8.52 13.45 -4.57
C LEU A 183 -9.01 13.95 -5.93
N CYS A 184 -10.28 14.33 -6.03
CA CYS A 184 -10.88 14.85 -7.26
C CYS A 184 -11.54 16.21 -7.02
N PHE A 185 -11.40 17.17 -7.93
CA PHE A 185 -12.05 18.48 -7.83
C PHE A 185 -12.76 18.87 -9.12
N TYR A 186 -13.99 19.38 -9.00
CA TYR A 186 -14.81 19.86 -10.11
C TYR A 186 -15.32 21.28 -9.91
N SER A 187 -15.17 22.13 -10.93
CA SER A 187 -15.73 23.48 -10.98
C SER A 187 -16.22 23.79 -12.40
N PHE A 188 -17.42 24.34 -12.53
CA PHE A 188 -17.90 24.96 -13.77
C PHE A 188 -18.37 26.39 -13.49
N LEU A 189 -17.61 27.39 -13.96
CA LEU A 189 -17.89 28.79 -13.67
C LEU A 189 -17.60 29.66 -14.91
N LEU A 190 -18.54 30.53 -15.28
CA LEU A 190 -18.45 31.42 -16.46
C LEU A 190 -18.10 30.67 -17.77
N GLY A 191 -18.60 29.45 -17.94
CA GLY A 191 -18.31 28.61 -19.10
C GLY A 191 -16.92 27.94 -19.09
N LYS A 192 -16.09 28.19 -18.07
CA LYS A 192 -14.79 27.52 -17.90
C LYS A 192 -14.94 26.38 -16.90
N GLU A 193 -14.80 25.17 -17.44
CA GLU A 193 -14.72 23.93 -16.67
C GLU A 193 -13.32 23.75 -16.06
N VAL A 194 -13.26 23.00 -14.96
CA VAL A 194 -12.05 22.44 -14.35
C VAL A 194 -12.40 21.07 -13.80
N THR A 195 -11.76 20.05 -14.36
CA THR A 195 -11.50 18.78 -13.70
C THR A 195 -10.09 18.82 -13.10
N LEU A 196 -9.88 18.06 -12.02
CA LEU A 196 -8.59 17.73 -11.44
C LEU A 196 -8.73 16.37 -10.75
N VAL A 197 -7.78 15.47 -10.98
CA VAL A 197 -7.68 14.15 -10.35
C VAL A 197 -6.24 13.94 -9.90
N VAL A 198 -6.04 13.66 -8.62
CA VAL A 198 -4.72 13.41 -8.00
C VAL A 198 -4.81 12.13 -7.18
N PRO A 199 -4.11 11.05 -7.56
CA PRO A 199 -3.98 9.86 -6.71
C PRO A 199 -3.26 10.24 -5.40
N TRP A 200 -3.71 9.71 -4.26
CA TRP A 200 -3.04 10.01 -2.97
C TRP A 200 -1.57 9.57 -2.94
N THR A 201 -1.21 8.56 -3.74
CA THR A 201 0.16 8.07 -3.92
C THR A 201 1.09 9.02 -4.68
N GLU A 202 0.55 10.02 -5.39
CA GLU A 202 1.33 11.07 -6.05
C GLU A 202 1.51 12.32 -5.18
N VAL A 203 0.88 12.38 -4.00
CA VAL A 203 1.03 13.49 -3.06
C VAL A 203 2.38 13.39 -2.36
N THR A 204 3.23 14.40 -2.55
CA THR A 204 4.57 14.52 -1.97
C THR A 204 4.56 15.37 -0.69
N GLN A 205 3.63 16.31 -0.58
CA GLN A 205 3.48 17.21 0.56
C GLN A 205 2.01 17.61 0.73
N LEU A 206 1.53 17.56 1.97
CA LEU A 206 0.19 18.01 2.37
C LEU A 206 0.33 19.01 3.52
N GLU A 207 -0.13 20.24 3.34
CA GLU A 207 0.03 21.30 4.33
C GLU A 207 -1.17 22.23 4.46
N LYS A 208 -1.47 22.60 5.70
CA LYS A 208 -2.38 23.69 6.00
C LYS A 208 -1.59 25.01 6.07
N ASN A 209 -1.80 25.89 5.11
CA ASN A 209 -1.10 27.17 4.97
C ASN A 209 -2.09 28.35 5.07
N ALA A 210 -1.78 29.32 5.94
CA ALA A 210 -2.41 30.63 5.97
C ALA A 210 -1.33 31.68 5.65
N THR A 211 -1.58 32.54 4.66
CA THR A 211 -0.61 33.57 4.24
C THR A 211 -1.29 34.93 4.14
N LEU A 212 -0.51 36.00 4.11
CA LEU A 212 -1.04 37.36 3.91
C LEU A 212 -1.74 37.57 2.54
N LEU A 213 -1.59 36.63 1.60
CA LEU A 213 -2.18 36.70 0.25
C LEU A 213 -3.30 35.68 -0.01
N PHE A 214 -3.36 34.60 0.77
CA PHE A 214 -4.38 33.56 0.61
C PHE A 214 -5.05 33.26 1.96
N PRO A 215 -6.40 33.23 2.03
CA PRO A 215 -7.10 32.80 3.23
C PRO A 215 -6.78 31.34 3.54
N GLU A 216 -7.01 30.92 4.79
CA GLU A 216 -6.67 29.61 5.33
C GLU A 216 -6.94 28.46 4.32
N SER A 217 -5.87 27.79 3.91
CA SER A 217 -5.84 26.92 2.72
C SER A 217 -5.15 25.60 2.99
N VAL A 218 -5.52 24.59 2.20
CA VAL A 218 -4.79 23.33 2.09
C VAL A 218 -3.99 23.37 0.79
N ARG A 219 -2.67 23.21 0.90
CA ARG A 219 -1.75 22.93 -0.20
C ARG A 219 -1.61 21.41 -0.33
N VAL A 220 -1.81 20.91 -1.54
CA VAL A 220 -1.52 19.52 -1.95
C VAL A 220 -0.48 19.62 -3.06
N SER A 221 0.75 19.20 -2.79
CA SER A 221 1.82 19.17 -3.79
C SER A 221 2.01 17.75 -4.31
N THR A 222 2.23 17.63 -5.63
CA THR A 222 2.67 16.41 -6.29
C THR A 222 4.15 16.52 -6.64
N ARG A 223 4.66 15.66 -7.53
CA ARG A 223 6.01 15.79 -8.10
C ARG A 223 6.14 16.95 -9.08
N ASP A 224 5.06 17.29 -9.79
CA ASP A 224 5.06 18.25 -10.91
C ASP A 224 4.26 19.54 -10.63
N THR A 225 3.29 19.50 -9.70
CA THR A 225 2.29 20.57 -9.51
C THR A 225 1.90 20.80 -8.06
N GLU A 226 1.70 22.08 -7.68
CA GLU A 226 1.03 22.45 -6.43
C GLU A 226 -0.44 22.81 -6.66
N HIS A 227 -1.31 22.36 -5.76
CA HIS A 227 -2.75 22.61 -5.78
C HIS A 227 -3.18 23.27 -4.47
N PHE A 228 -3.88 24.41 -4.56
CA PHE A 228 -4.31 25.18 -3.39
C PHE A 228 -5.84 25.21 -3.30
N PHE A 229 -6.38 24.80 -2.16
CA PHE A 229 -7.82 24.78 -1.87
C PHE A 229 -8.12 25.62 -0.62
N SER A 230 -9.16 26.45 -0.64
CA SER A 230 -9.59 27.21 0.55
C SER A 230 -11.11 27.38 0.61
N MET A 231 -11.62 28.17 1.57
CA MET A 231 -13.05 28.41 1.79
C MET A 231 -13.86 27.16 2.20
N PHE A 232 -13.21 26.21 2.86
CA PHE A 232 -13.88 25.08 3.51
C PHE A 232 -14.72 25.54 4.71
N LEU A 233 -15.89 24.93 4.92
CA LEU A 233 -16.73 25.15 6.12
C LEU A 233 -16.03 24.71 7.42
N ASN A 234 -15.17 23.69 7.36
CA ASN A 234 -14.32 23.23 8.46
C ASN A 234 -13.03 22.64 7.89
N ILE A 235 -12.04 23.50 7.66
CA ILE A 235 -10.75 23.10 7.09
C ILE A 235 -10.00 22.08 7.97
N ASN A 236 -10.18 22.10 9.30
CA ASN A 236 -9.44 21.21 10.20
C ASN A 236 -9.87 19.75 10.04
N ASP A 237 -11.18 19.49 9.96
CA ASP A 237 -11.70 18.13 9.82
C ASP A 237 -11.72 17.65 8.36
N THR A 238 -11.63 18.57 7.38
CA THR A 238 -11.24 18.23 6.00
C THR A 238 -9.77 17.81 5.95
N PHE A 239 -8.86 18.62 6.49
CA PHE A 239 -7.41 18.38 6.44
C PHE A 239 -7.03 17.04 7.08
N LYS A 240 -7.55 16.73 8.28
CA LYS A 240 -7.32 15.43 8.95
C LYS A 240 -7.78 14.23 8.12
N LEU A 241 -8.85 14.36 7.35
CA LEU A 241 -9.31 13.29 6.46
C LEU A 241 -8.35 13.11 5.27
N MET A 242 -7.81 14.22 4.75
CA MET A 242 -6.76 14.19 3.72
C MET A 242 -5.45 13.59 4.28
N GLU A 243 -5.08 13.90 5.52
CA GLU A 243 -3.94 13.28 6.21
C GLU A 243 -4.13 11.77 6.38
N GLN A 244 -5.33 11.32 6.81
CA GLN A 244 -5.67 9.90 6.94
C GLN A 244 -5.58 9.17 5.60
N LEU A 245 -6.18 9.71 4.54
CA LEU A 245 -6.19 9.08 3.21
C LEU A 245 -4.79 9.06 2.58
N ALA A 246 -4.00 10.14 2.74
CA ALA A 246 -2.60 10.14 2.34
C ALA A 246 -1.78 9.10 3.14
N ASN A 247 -1.95 9.00 4.46
CA ASN A 247 -1.25 8.02 5.30
C ASN A 247 -1.63 6.57 4.97
N ILE A 248 -2.89 6.32 4.56
CA ILE A 248 -3.32 5.02 4.01
C ILE A 248 -2.56 4.75 2.71
N ALA A 249 -2.66 5.63 1.71
CA ALA A 249 -2.01 5.48 0.41
C ALA A 249 -0.48 5.33 0.50
N MET A 250 0.15 5.97 1.50
CA MET A 250 1.56 5.80 1.82
C MET A 250 1.89 4.37 2.30
N ARG A 251 1.04 3.73 3.12
CA ARG A 251 1.18 2.30 3.45
C ARG A 251 0.96 1.41 2.23
N GLN A 252 -0.02 1.72 1.38
CA GLN A 252 -0.24 0.95 0.14
C GLN A 252 0.97 0.96 -0.80
N LEU A 253 1.75 2.05 -0.83
CA LEU A 253 3.01 2.12 -1.60
C LEU A 253 4.13 1.26 -1.02
N LEU A 254 4.15 1.07 0.29
CA LEU A 254 5.15 0.24 0.98
C LEU A 254 4.81 -1.24 0.87
N ASP A 255 3.60 -1.59 1.32
CA ASP A 255 3.24 -2.95 1.72
C ASP A 255 2.23 -3.60 0.73
N ASN A 256 1.78 -2.86 -0.28
CA ASN A 256 0.74 -3.24 -1.26
C ASN A 256 -0.62 -3.64 -0.67
N GLU A 257 -0.89 -3.33 0.60
CA GLU A 257 -2.19 -3.56 1.24
C GLU A 257 -3.32 -2.74 0.59
N ALA A 258 -4.41 -3.41 0.20
CA ALA A 258 -5.64 -2.76 -0.23
C ALA A 258 -6.44 -2.23 0.98
N PHE A 259 -7.20 -1.14 0.81
CA PHE A 259 -8.05 -0.62 1.89
C PHE A 259 -9.22 -1.58 2.20
N ALA A 260 -9.10 -2.34 3.29
CA ALA A 260 -10.20 -3.07 3.89
C ALA A 260 -11.09 -2.15 4.74
N ALA A 261 -12.39 -2.08 4.43
CA ALA A 261 -13.39 -1.33 5.20
C ALA A 261 -13.92 -2.15 6.39
N ASP A 262 -14.22 -1.50 7.52
CA ASP A 262 -14.75 -2.18 8.71
C ASP A 262 -16.29 -2.12 8.74
N LEU A 263 -16.91 -3.26 8.43
CA LEU A 263 -18.36 -3.40 8.36
C LEU A 263 -19.04 -3.63 9.73
N SER A 264 -18.28 -3.67 10.84
CA SER A 264 -18.81 -3.95 12.19
C SER A 264 -19.36 -2.71 12.94
N LEU A 265 -19.33 -1.54 12.31
CA LEU A 265 -19.61 -0.26 12.96
C LEU A 265 -21.09 -0.05 13.36
N PRO A 266 -21.38 0.57 14.52
CA PRO A 266 -22.75 0.88 14.91
C PRO A 266 -23.49 1.80 13.93
N LYS A 267 -24.80 1.53 13.76
CA LYS A 267 -25.70 2.30 12.88
C LYS A 267 -25.72 3.79 13.23
N PRO A 268 -25.82 4.70 12.24
CA PRO A 268 -25.62 6.13 12.45
C PRO A 268 -26.71 6.77 13.31
N SER A 269 -26.29 7.69 14.18
CA SER A 269 -27.20 8.61 14.89
C SER A 269 -28.07 9.40 13.91
N LYS A 270 -29.29 9.76 14.32
CA LYS A 270 -30.19 10.64 13.57
C LYS A 270 -29.56 11.98 13.17
N THR A 271 -28.52 12.43 13.88
CA THR A 271 -27.75 13.65 13.61
C THR A 271 -26.63 13.52 12.57
N LEU A 272 -26.26 12.29 12.17
CA LEU A 272 -25.10 12.02 11.30
C LEU A 272 -25.45 11.60 9.86
N LYS A 273 -26.73 11.67 9.46
CA LYS A 273 -27.25 11.14 8.18
C LYS A 273 -26.52 11.59 6.91
N ASN A 274 -25.82 12.73 6.93
CA ASN A 274 -25.11 13.27 5.76
C ASN A 274 -23.64 12.80 5.68
N VAL A 275 -23.19 11.91 6.57
CA VAL A 275 -21.82 11.38 6.62
C VAL A 275 -21.84 9.89 6.26
N SER A 276 -21.01 9.50 5.30
CA SER A 276 -20.93 8.12 4.80
C SER A 276 -20.50 7.10 5.85
N ALA A 277 -20.83 5.83 5.63
CA ALA A 277 -20.28 4.70 6.39
C ALA A 277 -18.74 4.72 6.38
N LEU A 278 -18.14 4.99 5.22
CA LEU A 278 -16.70 5.01 5.03
C LEU A 278 -15.99 6.15 5.79
N LYS A 279 -16.58 7.34 5.86
CA LYS A 279 -16.05 8.40 6.73
C LYS A 279 -16.25 8.07 8.21
N ARG A 280 -17.37 7.47 8.60
CA ARG A 280 -17.59 7.00 9.99
C ARG A 280 -16.52 6.00 10.42
N ASP A 281 -16.09 5.12 9.52
CA ASP A 281 -15.00 4.16 9.73
C ASP A 281 -13.66 4.86 9.98
N LEU A 282 -13.20 5.71 9.06
CA LEU A 282 -11.94 6.45 9.22
C LEU A 282 -11.94 7.35 10.48
N ASP A 283 -13.05 8.02 10.77
CA ASP A 283 -13.25 8.80 12.00
C ASP A 283 -13.29 7.93 13.28
N ALA A 284 -13.54 6.62 13.18
CA ALA A 284 -13.47 5.67 14.29
C ALA A 284 -12.05 5.09 14.43
N ARG A 285 -11.39 4.71 13.31
CA ARG A 285 -9.99 4.25 13.29
C ARG A 285 -9.05 5.26 13.95
N ALA A 286 -9.13 6.54 13.56
CA ALA A 286 -8.28 7.59 14.13
C ALA A 286 -8.53 7.82 15.64
N LYS A 287 -9.77 7.61 16.12
CA LYS A 287 -10.07 7.64 17.57
C LYS A 287 -9.47 6.43 18.28
N ASN A 288 -9.56 5.24 17.68
CA ASN A 288 -8.95 4.02 18.20
C ASN A 288 -7.41 4.11 18.20
N GLU A 289 -6.78 4.65 17.16
CA GLU A 289 -5.32 4.91 17.12
C GLU A 289 -4.90 5.84 18.25
N ARG A 290 -5.57 7.00 18.38
CA ARG A 290 -5.28 7.95 19.47
C ARG A 290 -5.50 7.35 20.86
N TYR A 291 -6.55 6.54 21.04
CA TYR A 291 -6.84 5.85 22.31
C TYR A 291 -5.78 4.80 22.66
N ARG A 292 -5.44 3.92 21.71
CA ARG A 292 -4.38 2.91 21.87
C ARG A 292 -3.03 3.55 22.16
N ALA A 293 -2.67 4.62 21.46
CA ALA A 293 -1.43 5.36 21.70
C ALA A 293 -1.39 6.03 23.10
N MET A 294 -2.49 6.66 23.52
CA MET A 294 -2.59 7.38 24.80
C MET A 294 -2.39 6.46 26.03
N PHE A 295 -2.89 5.22 25.96
CA PHE A 295 -2.83 4.26 27.07
C PHE A 295 -1.92 3.04 26.80
N ARG A 296 -1.19 3.04 25.67
CA ARG A 296 -0.32 1.95 25.17
C ARG A 296 -1.01 0.58 25.14
N LEU A 297 -2.22 0.54 24.59
CA LEU A 297 -3.02 -0.68 24.45
C LEU A 297 -2.69 -1.42 23.15
N THR A 298 -3.05 -2.70 23.08
CA THR A 298 -2.80 -3.57 21.91
C THR A 298 -3.50 -3.08 20.65
N GLN A 299 -3.00 -3.48 19.47
CA GLN A 299 -3.51 -3.01 18.18
C GLN A 299 -4.97 -3.42 17.93
N GLU A 300 -5.44 -4.51 18.53
CA GLU A 300 -6.83 -4.97 18.41
C GLU A 300 -7.86 -4.12 19.19
N GLU A 301 -7.41 -3.29 20.14
CA GLU A 301 -8.30 -2.66 21.11
C GLU A 301 -9.14 -1.52 20.50
N ARG A 302 -10.47 -1.60 20.68
CA ARG A 302 -11.47 -0.71 20.08
C ARG A 302 -12.22 0.08 21.15
N LEU A 303 -12.25 1.41 21.02
CA LEU A 303 -12.99 2.31 21.91
C LEU A 303 -14.50 2.21 21.66
N ASP A 304 -15.27 1.76 22.66
CA ASP A 304 -16.73 1.74 22.61
C ASP A 304 -17.32 3.12 22.95
N GLY A 305 -16.72 3.81 23.92
CA GLY A 305 -17.19 5.14 24.32
C GLY A 305 -16.27 5.89 25.28
N HIS A 306 -16.57 7.18 25.46
CA HIS A 306 -15.91 8.03 26.45
C HIS A 306 -16.88 9.05 27.05
N THR A 307 -16.60 9.54 28.25
CA THR A 307 -17.38 10.60 28.92
C THR A 307 -16.51 11.49 29.80
N ASP A 308 -16.87 12.77 29.92
CA ASP A 308 -16.31 13.61 30.98
C ASP A 308 -16.70 13.05 32.35
N CYS A 309 -15.78 13.12 33.31
CA CYS A 309 -16.01 12.71 34.69
C CYS A 309 -15.01 13.39 35.66
N THR A 310 -15.13 13.08 36.94
CA THR A 310 -14.06 13.29 37.93
C THR A 310 -13.65 11.97 38.57
N LEU A 311 -12.36 11.78 38.83
CA LEU A 311 -11.80 10.66 39.58
C LEU A 311 -11.36 11.14 40.97
N TRP A 312 -11.78 10.45 42.02
CA TRP A 312 -11.24 10.67 43.38
C TRP A 312 -9.82 10.12 43.48
N THR A 313 -8.85 10.96 43.84
CA THR A 313 -7.47 10.54 44.11
C THR A 313 -7.25 10.41 45.63
N PRO A 314 -6.96 9.21 46.16
CA PRO A 314 -6.90 8.99 47.62
C PRO A 314 -5.70 9.67 48.30
N PHE A 315 -4.59 9.82 47.57
CA PHE A 315 -3.37 10.50 48.02
C PHE A 315 -3.58 12.02 48.20
N ALA A 316 -4.15 12.69 47.19
CA ALA A 316 -4.43 14.13 47.23
C ALA A 316 -5.76 14.49 47.90
N LYS A 317 -6.64 13.51 48.14
CA LYS A 317 -7.97 13.67 48.78
C LYS A 317 -8.85 14.69 48.05
N MET A 318 -8.84 14.63 46.72
CA MET A 318 -9.58 15.55 45.86
C MET A 318 -10.13 14.85 44.61
N HIS A 319 -11.01 15.53 43.89
CA HIS A 319 -11.52 15.08 42.60
C HIS A 319 -10.72 15.71 41.45
N VAL A 320 -10.02 14.88 40.68
CA VAL A 320 -9.32 15.27 39.45
C VAL A 320 -10.32 15.25 38.29
N VAL A 321 -10.41 16.35 37.54
CA VAL A 321 -11.27 16.43 36.33
C VAL A 321 -10.57 15.76 35.16
N GLY A 322 -11.29 14.89 34.45
CA GLY A 322 -10.73 14.10 33.36
C GLY A 322 -11.78 13.58 32.39
N GLN A 323 -11.40 12.55 31.63
CA GLN A 323 -12.30 11.75 30.81
C GLN A 323 -12.08 10.27 31.08
N LEU A 324 -13.20 9.55 31.19
CA LEU A 324 -13.26 8.09 31.27
C LEU A 324 -13.45 7.54 29.85
N PHE A 325 -12.71 6.49 29.53
CA PHE A 325 -12.75 5.76 28.26
C PHE A 325 -13.06 4.29 28.55
N ILE A 326 -13.91 3.67 27.72
CA ILE A 326 -14.27 2.26 27.84
C ILE A 326 -14.07 1.58 26.48
N SER A 327 -13.45 0.40 26.53
CA SER A 327 -13.17 -0.46 25.39
C SER A 327 -13.45 -1.92 25.76
N ASN A 328 -13.28 -2.85 24.82
CA ASN A 328 -13.60 -4.27 25.01
C ASN A 328 -12.91 -4.92 26.22
N ASN A 329 -11.66 -4.53 26.53
CA ASN A 329 -10.83 -5.14 27.55
C ASN A 329 -10.38 -4.17 28.66
N TYR A 330 -10.66 -2.87 28.57
CA TYR A 330 -10.14 -1.87 29.51
C TYR A 330 -11.15 -0.75 29.87
N ILE A 331 -10.95 -0.19 31.06
CA ILE A 331 -11.49 1.09 31.50
C ILE A 331 -10.29 2.00 31.78
N CYS A 332 -10.16 3.11 31.06
CA CYS A 332 -9.01 4.02 31.19
C CYS A 332 -9.47 5.44 31.57
N PHE A 333 -8.63 6.18 32.29
CA PHE A 333 -8.86 7.57 32.65
C PHE A 333 -7.62 8.43 32.41
N SER A 334 -7.83 9.63 31.88
CA SER A 334 -6.83 10.69 31.83
C SER A 334 -7.39 11.99 32.41
N SER A 335 -6.59 12.68 33.22
CA SER A 335 -6.82 14.06 33.65
C SER A 335 -6.90 15.02 32.46
N LYS A 336 -7.55 16.17 32.64
CA LYS A 336 -7.56 17.28 31.66
C LYS A 336 -6.29 18.16 31.73
N GLU A 337 -5.59 18.09 32.85
CA GLU A 337 -4.24 18.63 33.05
C GLU A 337 -3.23 17.52 32.72
N GLU A 338 -2.18 17.84 31.96
CA GLU A 338 -1.16 16.86 31.56
C GLU A 338 -0.34 16.37 32.78
N ASP A 339 0.14 15.13 32.74
CA ASP A 339 0.88 14.41 33.81
C ASP A 339 0.22 14.29 35.20
N LEU A 340 -0.91 14.96 35.47
CA LEU A 340 -1.54 14.99 36.80
C LEU A 340 -2.05 13.61 37.26
N CYS A 341 -2.82 12.89 36.45
CA CYS A 341 -3.29 11.55 36.77
C CYS A 341 -3.74 10.76 35.52
N GLN A 342 -3.08 9.63 35.27
CA GLN A 342 -3.56 8.59 34.35
C GLN A 342 -3.79 7.27 35.08
N LEU A 343 -4.74 6.48 34.58
CA LEU A 343 -5.14 5.20 35.18
C LEU A 343 -5.65 4.24 34.09
N ILE A 344 -5.25 2.97 34.18
CA ILE A 344 -5.65 1.89 33.28
C ILE A 344 -6.15 0.72 34.15
N ILE A 345 -7.40 0.31 33.97
CA ILE A 345 -8.02 -0.82 34.66
C ILE A 345 -8.40 -1.86 33.61
N PRO A 346 -7.67 -2.99 33.48
CA PRO A 346 -8.10 -4.09 32.63
C PRO A 346 -9.38 -4.71 33.21
N LEU A 347 -10.37 -5.01 32.37
CA LEU A 347 -11.67 -5.50 32.82
C LEU A 347 -11.57 -6.84 33.58
N ARG A 348 -10.60 -7.71 33.22
CA ARG A 348 -10.30 -8.94 33.99
C ARG A 348 -9.83 -8.69 35.43
N GLU A 349 -9.37 -7.49 35.78
CA GLU A 349 -8.99 -7.11 37.14
C GLU A 349 -10.16 -6.56 37.95
N VAL A 350 -11.27 -6.16 37.31
CA VAL A 350 -12.46 -5.66 37.99
C VAL A 350 -13.16 -6.81 38.69
N SER A 351 -13.56 -6.60 39.95
CA SER A 351 -14.31 -7.56 40.76
C SER A 351 -15.75 -7.11 41.03
N ILE A 352 -15.97 -5.81 41.23
CA ILE A 352 -17.28 -5.23 41.55
C ILE A 352 -17.41 -3.84 40.88
N VAL A 353 -18.59 -3.56 40.33
CA VAL A 353 -18.97 -2.22 39.82
C VAL A 353 -20.28 -1.80 40.46
N GLU A 354 -20.25 -0.74 41.27
CA GLU A 354 -21.36 -0.31 42.10
C GLU A 354 -21.81 1.13 41.80
N LYS A 355 -23.12 1.36 41.91
CA LYS A 355 -23.73 2.68 41.85
C LYS A 355 -23.76 3.25 43.27
N ALA A 356 -22.91 4.22 43.56
CA ALA A 356 -22.92 4.88 44.86
C ALA A 356 -24.04 5.94 44.94
N ASP A 357 -24.39 6.33 46.17
CA ASP A 357 -25.45 7.30 46.42
C ASP A 357 -25.09 8.70 45.89
N SER A 358 -25.96 9.23 45.02
CA SER A 358 -25.82 10.59 44.48
C SER A 358 -26.12 11.64 45.55
N SER A 359 -25.25 12.65 45.66
CA SER A 359 -25.45 13.82 46.51
C SER A 359 -25.26 15.12 45.73
N SER A 360 -25.60 16.26 46.33
CA SER A 360 -25.35 17.59 45.74
C SER A 360 -23.88 17.95 45.58
N VAL A 361 -22.97 17.20 46.23
CA VAL A 361 -21.51 17.36 46.13
C VAL A 361 -20.89 16.30 45.22
N LEU A 362 -21.46 15.08 45.20
CA LEU A 362 -21.05 13.96 44.36
C LEU A 362 -22.22 13.52 43.47
N PRO A 363 -22.43 14.15 42.30
CA PRO A 363 -23.48 13.75 41.37
C PRO A 363 -23.11 12.45 40.63
N CYS A 364 -24.04 11.51 40.57
CA CYS A 364 -23.97 10.28 39.78
C CYS A 364 -22.68 9.43 39.93
N PRO A 365 -22.26 9.07 41.16
CA PRO A 365 -21.01 8.35 41.37
C PRO A 365 -21.08 6.84 41.03
N VAL A 366 -19.93 6.30 40.63
CA VAL A 366 -19.69 4.87 40.37
C VAL A 366 -18.41 4.45 41.08
N SER A 367 -18.46 3.35 41.83
CA SER A 367 -17.29 2.71 42.43
C SER A 367 -16.89 1.50 41.58
N ILE A 368 -15.61 1.38 41.25
CA ILE A 368 -15.03 0.23 40.56
C ILE A 368 -13.99 -0.38 41.49
N SER A 369 -14.25 -1.58 42.00
CA SER A 369 -13.30 -2.33 42.82
C SER A 369 -12.63 -3.43 41.99
N THR A 370 -11.37 -3.73 42.33
CA THR A 370 -10.54 -4.71 41.63
C THR A 370 -10.17 -5.92 42.49
N LYS A 371 -9.67 -6.99 41.86
CA LYS A 371 -9.20 -8.23 42.51
C LYS A 371 -8.06 -7.96 43.52
N ASN A 372 -7.16 -7.03 43.20
CA ASN A 372 -6.11 -6.56 44.12
C ASN A 372 -6.60 -5.59 45.22
N LYS A 373 -7.92 -5.43 45.41
CA LYS A 373 -8.59 -4.63 46.46
C LYS A 373 -8.37 -3.11 46.37
N MET A 374 -7.96 -2.59 45.22
CA MET A 374 -8.08 -1.16 44.95
C MET A 374 -9.56 -0.82 44.68
N ASN A 375 -9.95 0.44 44.93
CA ASN A 375 -11.29 0.95 44.62
C ASN A 375 -11.15 2.36 44.03
N PHE A 376 -11.81 2.58 42.89
CA PHE A 376 -11.76 3.80 42.09
C PHE A 376 -13.14 4.43 42.06
N LEU A 377 -13.27 5.64 42.60
CA LEU A 377 -14.54 6.37 42.68
C LEU A 377 -14.59 7.45 41.59
N PHE A 378 -15.44 7.22 40.59
CA PHE A 378 -15.75 8.18 39.54
C PHE A 378 -17.06 8.93 39.85
N ALA A 379 -17.15 10.20 39.48
CA ALA A 379 -18.35 11.02 39.65
C ALA A 379 -18.57 11.99 38.47
N ASN A 380 -19.67 12.75 38.52
CA ASN A 380 -20.10 13.69 37.47
C ASN A 380 -20.39 13.02 36.10
N LEU A 381 -20.85 11.76 36.15
CA LEU A 381 -21.12 10.95 34.97
C LEU A 381 -22.51 11.26 34.38
N LYS A 382 -22.54 11.68 33.11
CA LYS A 382 -23.76 12.14 32.41
C LYS A 382 -24.83 11.07 32.25
N ASP A 383 -24.43 9.83 31.96
CA ASP A 383 -25.32 8.66 31.87
C ASP A 383 -24.72 7.48 32.64
N ARG A 384 -24.82 7.58 33.97
CA ARG A 384 -24.29 6.59 34.92
C ARG A 384 -24.87 5.20 34.70
N ASP A 385 -26.17 5.12 34.40
CA ASP A 385 -26.89 3.86 34.42
C ASP A 385 -26.65 3.03 33.15
N PHE A 386 -26.52 3.68 31.98
CA PHE A 386 -25.99 3.06 30.77
C PHE A 386 -24.52 2.63 30.94
N LEU A 387 -23.68 3.47 31.56
CA LEU A 387 -22.26 3.18 31.77
C LEU A 387 -22.04 1.91 32.60
N VAL A 388 -22.71 1.80 33.75
CA VAL A 388 -22.61 0.61 34.62
C VAL A 388 -23.19 -0.63 33.94
N GLN A 389 -24.25 -0.50 33.14
CA GLN A 389 -24.74 -1.61 32.34
C GLN A 389 -23.70 -2.06 31.31
N ARG A 390 -23.11 -1.15 30.54
CA ARG A 390 -22.08 -1.49 29.53
C ARG A 390 -20.85 -2.15 30.13
N ILE A 391 -20.34 -1.67 31.26
CA ILE A 391 -19.24 -2.35 31.95
C ILE A 391 -19.66 -3.77 32.36
N SER A 392 -20.89 -3.93 32.88
CA SER A 392 -21.43 -5.25 33.24
C SER A 392 -21.56 -6.19 32.04
N ASP A 393 -21.98 -5.67 30.88
CA ASP A 393 -22.08 -6.41 29.62
C ASP A 393 -20.72 -6.88 29.09
N PHE A 394 -19.65 -6.11 29.31
CA PHE A 394 -18.27 -6.50 28.96
C PHE A 394 -17.68 -7.50 29.97
N LEU A 395 -17.95 -7.34 31.27
CA LEU A 395 -17.51 -8.30 32.30
C LEU A 395 -18.13 -9.68 32.08
N GLN A 396 -19.40 -9.77 31.67
CA GLN A 396 -20.06 -11.03 31.29
C GLN A 396 -19.45 -11.71 30.05
N ARG A 397 -18.69 -10.98 29.22
CA ARG A 397 -17.97 -11.52 28.04
C ARG A 397 -16.51 -11.83 28.34
N THR A 398 -15.97 -11.31 29.42
CA THR A 398 -14.60 -11.59 29.86
C THR A 398 -14.56 -13.01 30.42
N PRO A 399 -13.72 -13.92 29.91
CA PRO A 399 -13.70 -15.31 30.39
C PRO A 399 -13.40 -15.39 31.88
N ASP A 400 -14.24 -16.14 32.61
CA ASP A 400 -14.15 -16.33 34.06
C ASP A 400 -12.96 -17.22 34.42
N SER A 401 -11.79 -16.62 34.32
CA SER A 401 -10.50 -17.27 34.40
C SER A 401 -10.04 -17.34 35.86
N SER A 402 -10.26 -18.51 36.45
CA SER A 402 -9.76 -18.88 37.78
C SER A 402 -8.25 -19.15 37.73
N TRP A 403 -7.45 -18.15 37.35
CA TRP A 403 -6.01 -18.17 37.51
C TRP A 403 -5.67 -18.23 39.00
N GLY A 404 -4.82 -19.17 39.40
CA GLY A 404 -4.39 -19.31 40.80
C GLY A 404 -3.49 -18.15 41.25
N ASP A 405 -3.44 -17.90 42.55
CA ASP A 405 -2.71 -16.78 43.18
C ASP A 405 -1.17 -16.84 42.95
N THR A 406 -0.70 -16.41 41.79
CA THR A 406 0.72 -16.06 41.54
C THR A 406 1.06 -14.70 42.16
N ASN A 407 0.78 -14.56 43.45
CA ASN A 407 1.07 -13.37 44.24
C ASN A 407 2.59 -13.21 44.44
N PRO A 408 3.25 -12.14 43.92
CA PRO A 408 4.71 -11.99 43.95
C PRO A 408 5.33 -11.88 45.36
N LEU A 409 4.52 -11.76 46.40
CA LEU A 409 4.96 -11.52 47.79
C LEU A 409 5.48 -12.77 48.53
N SER A 410 5.47 -13.96 47.91
CA SER A 410 5.79 -15.23 48.59
C SER A 410 7.26 -15.67 48.57
N GLN A 411 8.12 -15.09 47.71
CA GLN A 411 9.49 -15.59 47.50
C GLN A 411 10.59 -14.95 48.40
N ILE A 412 10.26 -14.01 49.29
CA ILE A 412 11.25 -13.28 50.11
C ILE A 412 11.08 -13.55 51.61
N SER A 413 10.75 -14.79 52.01
CA SER A 413 10.72 -15.20 53.42
C SER A 413 10.92 -16.71 53.62
N HIS A 414 11.59 -17.06 54.72
CA HIS A 414 11.83 -18.41 55.26
C HIS A 414 12.85 -19.30 54.55
N SER A 415 14.13 -18.96 54.73
CA SER A 415 15.15 -19.99 54.97
C SER A 415 15.00 -20.60 56.39
N ALA A 416 15.54 -21.82 56.56
CA ALA A 416 15.65 -22.60 57.81
C ALA A 416 14.37 -23.25 58.40
N SER A 417 14.11 -24.52 58.04
CA SER A 417 13.98 -25.63 59.01
C SER A 417 14.06 -26.99 58.28
N SER A 418 14.21 -28.10 59.03
CA SER A 418 14.51 -29.44 58.48
C SER A 418 13.45 -30.48 58.85
N ALA A 419 13.02 -31.31 57.88
CA ALA A 419 12.28 -32.55 58.10
C ALA A 419 12.39 -33.52 56.89
N VAL A 420 12.14 -34.81 57.15
CA VAL A 420 12.22 -35.94 56.19
C VAL A 420 10.80 -36.38 55.78
N PRO A 421 10.54 -36.84 54.53
CA PRO A 421 9.18 -37.02 54.01
C PRO A 421 8.52 -38.38 54.35
N PRO A 422 7.17 -38.44 54.36
CA PRO A 422 6.40 -39.69 54.37
C PRO A 422 5.71 -40.01 53.03
N SER A 423 5.73 -41.30 52.72
CA SER A 423 5.26 -42.00 51.51
C SER A 423 3.74 -41.97 51.19
N SER A 424 3.42 -41.76 49.91
CA SER A 424 2.44 -42.51 49.06
C SER A 424 1.02 -42.90 49.54
N SER A 425 0.01 -42.55 48.73
CA SER A 425 -1.09 -43.45 48.29
C SER A 425 -1.81 -42.87 47.03
N PRO A 426 -2.35 -43.69 46.11
CA PRO A 426 -2.90 -43.22 44.82
C PRO A 426 -4.43 -43.27 44.66
N GLY A 427 -4.94 -42.51 43.68
CA GLY A 427 -6.33 -42.52 43.16
C GLY A 427 -7.04 -41.16 43.33
N SER A 428 -7.99 -40.75 42.47
CA SER A 428 -8.42 -41.19 41.13
C SER A 428 -9.23 -40.03 40.51
N GLU A 429 -9.20 -39.89 39.19
CA GLU A 429 -9.96 -38.88 38.40
C GLU A 429 -9.64 -37.39 38.72
N SER A 430 -9.68 -36.46 37.77
CA SER A 430 -10.35 -36.43 36.47
C SER A 430 -9.46 -35.83 35.37
N VAL A 431 -9.71 -36.21 34.10
CA VAL A 431 -8.94 -35.69 32.96
C VAL A 431 -9.60 -34.43 32.39
N GLN A 432 -9.07 -33.27 32.75
CA GLN A 432 -9.08 -32.09 31.87
C GLN A 432 -7.65 -31.86 31.39
N LYS A 433 -7.41 -32.02 30.08
CA LYS A 433 -6.12 -31.70 29.46
C LYS A 433 -6.00 -30.18 29.33
N GLY A 434 -5.54 -29.51 30.39
CA GLY A 434 -4.80 -28.27 30.21
C GLY A 434 -3.54 -28.56 29.37
N ARG A 435 -3.33 -27.82 28.28
CA ARG A 435 -2.05 -27.81 27.56
C ARG A 435 -1.00 -27.11 28.43
N HIS A 436 -0.40 -27.85 29.36
CA HIS A 436 0.77 -27.35 30.08
C HIS A 436 2.02 -27.55 29.25
N TYR A 437 2.90 -26.54 29.27
CA TYR A 437 4.26 -26.51 28.70
C TYR A 437 4.95 -27.88 28.75
N HIS A 438 5.65 -28.27 27.68
CA HIS A 438 6.55 -29.41 27.73
C HIS A 438 7.74 -29.08 28.67
N PRO A 439 7.93 -29.75 29.84
CA PRO A 439 8.87 -29.26 30.87
C PRO A 439 10.37 -29.47 30.55
N GLY A 440 10.74 -29.57 29.27
CA GLY A 440 12.07 -29.92 28.80
C GLY A 440 12.78 -28.83 27.98
N LEU A 441 12.12 -27.70 27.70
CA LEU A 441 12.77 -26.56 27.02
C LEU A 441 13.67 -25.78 28.00
N PRO A 442 14.97 -25.60 27.71
CA PRO A 442 15.91 -24.95 28.62
C PRO A 442 15.86 -23.42 28.48
N THR A 443 14.74 -22.81 28.85
CA THR A 443 14.57 -21.34 28.91
C THR A 443 15.05 -20.75 30.24
N ALA A 444 15.50 -19.49 30.21
CA ALA A 444 15.95 -18.76 31.40
C ALA A 444 14.75 -18.28 32.25
N ILE A 445 14.59 -18.92 33.42
CA ILE A 445 13.50 -18.68 34.39
C ILE A 445 13.78 -17.42 35.26
N GLN A 446 14.95 -16.78 35.09
CA GLN A 446 15.32 -15.51 35.72
C GLN A 446 16.13 -14.67 34.71
N GLY A 447 16.09 -13.34 34.86
CA GLY A 447 16.91 -12.43 34.05
C GLY A 447 18.39 -12.74 34.19
N LEU A 448 19.13 -12.65 33.08
CA LEU A 448 20.51 -13.15 33.00
C LEU A 448 21.43 -12.49 34.04
N LEU A 449 21.21 -11.21 34.38
CA LEU A 449 22.00 -10.49 35.39
C LEU A 449 21.93 -11.17 36.77
N GLN A 450 20.76 -11.68 37.17
CA GLN A 450 20.57 -12.39 38.43
C GLN A 450 21.25 -13.76 38.44
N LEU A 451 21.34 -14.43 37.28
CA LEU A 451 22.01 -15.72 37.14
C LEU A 451 23.54 -15.58 37.25
N TYR A 452 24.13 -14.49 36.75
CA TYR A 452 25.59 -14.30 36.73
C TYR A 452 26.18 -13.62 37.97
N HIS A 453 25.40 -12.86 38.74
CA HIS A 453 25.85 -12.29 40.02
C HIS A 453 25.67 -13.22 41.24
N ARG A 454 25.21 -14.47 41.03
CA ARG A 454 24.83 -15.36 42.13
C ARG A 454 26.00 -15.89 42.98
N ASP A 455 27.23 -15.67 42.54
CA ASP A 455 28.47 -16.09 43.22
C ASP A 455 29.33 -14.90 43.70
N ASP A 456 28.90 -13.64 43.49
CA ASP A 456 29.52 -12.47 44.12
C ASP A 456 29.09 -12.37 45.60
N PRO A 457 29.99 -12.06 46.56
CA PRO A 457 29.60 -11.81 47.94
C PRO A 457 28.74 -10.55 48.04
N GLU A 458 27.78 -10.49 48.99
CA GLU A 458 26.90 -9.33 49.18
C GLU A 458 27.71 -8.03 49.35
N ASP A 459 27.79 -7.22 48.29
CA ASP A 459 28.50 -5.94 48.32
C ASP A 459 27.72 -4.94 49.18
N LEU A 460 28.16 -4.79 50.43
CA LEU A 460 27.68 -3.76 51.36
C LEU A 460 28.17 -2.35 51.01
N GLY A 461 28.79 -2.17 49.83
CA GLY A 461 29.31 -0.91 49.33
C GLY A 461 28.25 0.13 48.89
N PRO A 462 28.71 1.32 48.48
CA PRO A 462 27.81 2.45 48.19
C PRO A 462 26.79 2.20 47.07
N LYS A 463 27.07 1.32 46.09
CA LYS A 463 26.13 0.99 45.02
C LYS A 463 24.87 0.32 45.58
N ALA A 464 25.03 -0.76 46.35
CA ALA A 464 23.89 -1.49 46.93
C ALA A 464 23.07 -0.63 47.90
N MET A 465 23.72 0.28 48.66
CA MET A 465 23.02 1.23 49.52
C MET A 465 22.16 2.22 48.71
N ARG A 466 22.67 2.72 47.57
CA ARG A 466 21.91 3.59 46.64
C ARG A 466 20.72 2.87 46.01
N GLU A 467 20.94 1.66 45.48
CA GLU A 467 19.85 0.86 44.89
C GLU A 467 18.75 0.56 45.92
N LYS A 468 19.12 0.23 47.16
CA LYS A 468 18.14 0.02 48.25
C LYS A 468 17.36 1.29 48.62
N MET A 469 17.95 2.48 48.49
CA MET A 469 17.22 3.75 48.67
C MET A 469 16.22 4.00 47.54
N LYS A 470 16.54 3.61 46.31
CA LYS A 470 15.59 3.66 45.19
C LYS A 470 14.47 2.63 45.38
N GLU A 471 14.79 1.38 45.76
CA GLU A 471 13.79 0.34 46.09
C GLU A 471 12.78 0.85 47.12
N GLU A 472 13.25 1.46 48.21
CA GLU A 472 12.36 1.97 49.26
C GLU A 472 11.54 3.19 48.79
N SER A 473 12.10 4.04 47.92
CA SER A 473 11.35 5.14 47.31
C SER A 473 10.20 4.64 46.42
N TRP A 474 10.43 3.55 45.68
CA TRP A 474 9.38 2.85 44.92
C TRP A 474 8.39 2.11 45.84
N ASN A 475 8.82 1.49 46.94
CA ASN A 475 7.92 0.89 47.93
C ASN A 475 6.93 1.93 48.51
N ILE A 476 7.44 3.11 48.87
CA ILE A 476 6.60 4.22 49.36
C ILE A 476 5.62 4.68 48.28
N HIS A 477 6.04 4.76 47.01
CA HIS A 477 5.15 5.06 45.89
C HIS A 477 4.05 3.99 45.72
N PHE A 478 4.40 2.71 45.79
CA PHE A 478 3.45 1.61 45.67
C PHE A 478 2.41 1.58 46.80
N LEU A 479 2.78 2.01 48.02
CA LEU A 479 1.86 2.13 49.16
C LEU A 479 0.88 3.31 49.01
N GLU A 480 1.23 4.36 48.28
CA GLU A 480 0.45 5.60 48.14
C GLU A 480 -0.37 5.65 46.83
N PHE A 481 0.15 5.06 45.74
CA PHE A 481 -0.40 5.10 44.38
C PHE A 481 -0.79 3.71 43.83
N GLY A 482 -0.57 2.62 44.58
CA GLY A 482 -0.82 1.25 44.16
C GLY A 482 0.34 0.63 43.36
N ARG A 483 0.22 -0.65 42.98
CA ARG A 483 1.24 -1.41 42.21
C ARG A 483 0.58 -2.25 41.11
N GLY A 484 1.31 -2.52 40.03
CA GLY A 484 0.82 -3.22 38.85
C GLY A 484 -0.06 -2.35 37.96
N VAL A 485 -0.79 -2.97 37.01
CA VAL A 485 -1.48 -2.27 35.91
C VAL A 485 -2.42 -1.15 36.38
N CYS A 486 -3.11 -1.34 37.50
CA CYS A 486 -4.07 -0.38 38.07
C CYS A 486 -3.44 0.73 38.94
N MET A 487 -2.11 0.90 38.92
CA MET A 487 -1.42 1.99 39.62
C MET A 487 -1.80 3.37 39.05
N TYR A 488 -2.01 4.36 39.93
CA TYR A 488 -2.19 5.76 39.54
C TYR A 488 -0.86 6.32 39.00
N ARG A 489 -0.77 6.59 37.69
CA ARG A 489 0.41 7.20 37.05
C ARG A 489 0.33 8.72 37.19
N THR A 490 1.40 9.34 37.70
CA THR A 490 1.45 10.77 38.07
C THR A 490 2.82 11.39 37.78
N SER A 491 2.94 12.71 37.93
CA SER A 491 4.23 13.41 37.93
C SER A 491 5.25 12.81 38.91
N ARG A 492 4.82 12.30 40.08
CA ARG A 492 5.73 11.63 41.04
C ARG A 492 6.19 10.24 40.57
N THR A 493 5.41 9.55 39.74
CA THR A 493 5.87 8.35 39.03
C THR A 493 6.97 8.71 38.03
N ARG A 494 6.78 9.81 37.28
CA ARG A 494 7.76 10.37 36.34
C ARG A 494 9.07 10.75 37.05
N GLU A 495 8.99 11.47 38.16
CA GLU A 495 10.15 11.83 38.99
C GLU A 495 10.97 10.59 39.43
N LEU A 496 10.31 9.50 39.84
CA LEU A 496 11.01 8.28 40.26
C LEU A 496 11.70 7.55 39.10
N VAL A 497 11.18 7.63 37.87
CA VAL A 497 11.86 7.13 36.67
C VAL A 497 13.07 7.99 36.31
N LEU A 498 12.95 9.32 36.40
CA LEU A 498 14.06 10.25 36.13
C LEU A 498 15.21 10.12 37.15
N ASN A 499 14.95 9.63 38.36
CA ASN A 499 15.97 9.27 39.35
C ASN A 499 16.57 7.85 39.15
N GLY A 500 16.14 7.13 38.10
CA GLY A 500 16.57 5.79 37.74
C GLY A 500 15.78 4.68 38.44
N ILE A 501 15.39 3.65 37.69
CA ILE A 501 14.67 2.50 38.22
C ILE A 501 15.68 1.55 38.92
N PRO A 502 15.36 0.96 40.10
CA PRO A 502 16.22 -0.04 40.72
C PRO A 502 16.45 -1.24 39.80
N GLU A 503 17.65 -1.80 39.79
CA GLU A 503 17.99 -2.97 38.95
C GLU A 503 16.99 -4.13 39.07
N ARG A 504 16.45 -4.37 40.28
CA ARG A 504 15.45 -5.42 40.54
C ARG A 504 14.02 -5.11 40.08
N LEU A 505 13.68 -3.85 39.85
CA LEU A 505 12.31 -3.44 39.46
C LEU A 505 12.17 -3.18 37.95
N ARG A 506 13.27 -3.19 37.19
CA ARG A 506 13.25 -2.88 35.75
C ARG A 506 12.32 -3.77 34.95
N GLY A 507 12.43 -5.10 35.05
CA GLY A 507 11.54 -6.02 34.32
C GLY A 507 10.06 -5.73 34.56
N GLU A 508 9.64 -5.67 35.83
CA GLU A 508 8.25 -5.35 36.21
C GLU A 508 7.79 -3.99 35.66
N LEU A 509 8.59 -2.93 35.84
CA LEU A 509 8.19 -1.57 35.49
C LEU A 509 8.27 -1.31 33.99
N TRP A 510 9.20 -1.91 33.26
CA TRP A 510 9.24 -1.89 31.80
C TRP A 510 8.01 -2.62 31.22
N LEU A 511 7.65 -3.80 31.75
CA LEU A 511 6.44 -4.54 31.36
C LEU A 511 5.16 -3.73 31.65
N LEU A 512 5.12 -3.05 32.80
CA LEU A 512 4.00 -2.20 33.21
C LEU A 512 3.85 -0.96 32.34
N PHE A 513 4.94 -0.23 32.07
CA PHE A 513 4.90 1.05 31.36
C PHE A 513 4.78 0.89 29.84
N SER A 514 5.38 -0.14 29.25
CA SER A 514 5.10 -0.56 27.86
C SER A 514 3.66 -1.07 27.68
N GLY A 515 3.10 -1.68 28.72
CA GLY A 515 1.83 -2.40 28.69
C GLY A 515 1.97 -3.87 28.26
N ALA A 516 3.18 -4.37 28.05
CA ALA A 516 3.46 -5.78 27.75
C ALA A 516 2.97 -6.74 28.85
N GLN A 517 2.98 -6.32 30.12
CA GLN A 517 2.47 -7.10 31.26
C GLN A 517 1.03 -7.60 31.03
N ASN A 518 0.20 -6.79 30.37
CA ASN A 518 -1.20 -7.14 30.13
C ASN A 518 -1.35 -8.15 28.99
N GLU A 519 -0.54 -8.03 27.95
CA GLU A 519 -0.59 -8.87 26.74
C GLU A 519 -0.03 -10.27 27.03
N MET A 520 1.05 -10.36 27.82
CA MET A 520 1.56 -11.61 28.38
C MET A 520 0.49 -12.33 29.22
N ALA A 521 -0.19 -11.60 30.11
CA ALA A 521 -1.22 -12.15 31.00
C ALA A 521 -2.50 -12.64 30.27
N THR A 522 -2.70 -12.29 28.99
CA THR A 522 -3.79 -12.81 28.15
C THR A 522 -3.37 -13.96 27.24
N HIS A 523 -2.08 -14.25 27.10
CA HIS A 523 -1.54 -15.26 26.18
C HIS A 523 -0.60 -16.28 26.88
N PRO A 524 -1.05 -16.96 27.96
CA PRO A 524 -0.20 -17.90 28.70
C PRO A 524 0.23 -19.09 27.84
N GLY A 525 1.54 -19.38 27.83
CA GLY A 525 2.13 -20.47 27.04
C GLY A 525 2.52 -20.10 25.61
N TYR A 526 2.09 -18.93 25.12
CA TYR A 526 2.24 -18.54 23.70
C TYR A 526 3.70 -18.39 23.26
N TYR A 527 4.59 -17.83 24.09
CA TYR A 527 6.03 -17.80 23.79
C TYR A 527 6.62 -19.20 23.66
N GLY A 528 6.18 -20.15 24.51
CA GLY A 528 6.60 -21.55 24.44
C GLY A 528 6.15 -22.23 23.15
N GLU A 529 4.87 -22.11 22.78
CA GLU A 529 4.34 -22.65 21.52
C GLU A 529 5.05 -22.03 20.29
N LEU A 530 5.39 -20.74 20.30
CA LEU A 530 6.18 -20.08 19.24
C LEU A 530 7.62 -20.57 19.17
N VAL A 531 8.30 -20.77 20.30
CA VAL A 531 9.67 -21.32 20.32
C VAL A 531 9.70 -22.75 19.78
N GLU A 532 8.71 -23.59 20.11
CA GLU A 532 8.59 -24.94 19.55
C GLU A 532 8.37 -24.92 18.03
N GLN A 533 7.52 -24.01 17.52
CA GLN A 533 7.24 -23.88 16.09
C GLN A 533 8.41 -23.29 15.29
N ALA A 534 9.18 -22.37 15.90
CA ALA A 534 10.28 -21.69 15.24
C ALA A 534 11.61 -22.48 15.26
N MET A 535 11.76 -23.47 16.14
CA MET A 535 12.97 -24.30 16.24
C MET A 535 13.20 -25.14 14.98
N GLY A 536 14.33 -24.89 14.31
CA GLY A 536 14.76 -25.66 13.12
C GLY A 536 14.23 -25.12 11.78
N LEU A 537 13.47 -24.02 11.78
CA LEU A 537 13.14 -23.32 10.54
C LEU A 537 14.34 -22.52 10.03
N CYS A 538 14.64 -22.65 8.73
CA CYS A 538 15.59 -21.78 8.04
C CYS A 538 14.85 -20.68 7.26
N SER A 539 15.25 -19.44 7.48
CA SER A 539 14.76 -18.22 6.83
C SER A 539 15.88 -17.17 6.76
N LEU A 540 15.71 -16.13 5.94
CA LEU A 540 16.64 -14.99 5.93
C LEU A 540 16.83 -14.40 7.33
N ALA A 541 15.73 -14.16 8.06
CA ALA A 541 15.78 -13.64 9.43
C ALA A 541 16.64 -14.49 10.37
N THR A 542 16.54 -15.83 10.30
CA THR A 542 17.40 -16.71 11.14
C THR A 542 18.88 -16.66 10.74
N GLU A 543 19.21 -16.57 9.45
CA GLU A 543 20.59 -16.44 9.00
C GLU A 543 21.21 -15.11 9.44
N GLU A 544 20.42 -14.04 9.43
CA GLU A 544 20.82 -12.72 9.93
C GLU A 544 20.95 -12.69 11.46
N ILE A 545 20.08 -13.39 12.20
CA ILE A 545 20.19 -13.57 13.65
C ILE A 545 21.50 -14.28 14.00
N GLU A 546 21.82 -15.45 13.41
CA GLU A 546 23.04 -16.21 13.75
C GLU A 546 24.34 -15.41 13.54
N ARG A 547 24.37 -14.60 12.47
CA ARG A 547 25.46 -13.66 12.16
C ARG A 547 25.61 -12.56 13.23
N ASP A 548 24.52 -12.19 13.89
CA ASP A 548 24.43 -11.03 14.76
C ASP A 548 24.56 -11.38 16.25
N LEU A 549 24.18 -12.59 16.67
CA LEU A 549 24.26 -13.06 18.06
C LEU A 549 25.63 -12.79 18.69
N HIS A 550 26.72 -13.20 18.04
CA HIS A 550 28.08 -13.10 18.57
C HIS A 550 28.67 -11.68 18.57
N ARG A 551 28.00 -10.70 17.93
CA ARG A 551 28.32 -9.26 18.01
C ARG A 551 27.37 -8.48 18.92
N SER A 552 26.53 -9.16 19.70
CA SER A 552 25.54 -8.55 20.59
C SER A 552 26.09 -8.37 22.01
N MET A 553 26.39 -7.13 22.40
CA MET A 553 27.04 -6.76 23.67
C MET A 553 28.23 -7.69 24.06
N PRO A 554 29.24 -7.88 23.19
CA PRO A 554 30.27 -8.91 23.35
C PRO A 554 31.15 -8.74 24.60
N GLU A 555 31.16 -7.55 25.19
CA GLU A 555 31.91 -7.21 26.41
C GLU A 555 31.17 -7.62 27.69
N HIS A 556 29.84 -7.82 27.61
CA HIS A 556 29.02 -8.16 28.77
C HIS A 556 29.02 -9.67 29.02
N ARG A 557 29.42 -10.09 30.24
CA ARG A 557 29.60 -11.49 30.65
C ARG A 557 28.46 -12.43 30.27
N ALA A 558 27.21 -11.95 30.30
CA ALA A 558 26.04 -12.77 29.96
C ALA A 558 26.03 -13.29 28.52
N PHE A 559 26.60 -12.54 27.57
CA PHE A 559 26.63 -12.89 26.13
C PHE A 559 27.96 -13.50 25.69
N GLN A 560 28.93 -13.60 26.61
CA GLN A 560 30.14 -14.44 26.46
C GLN A 560 29.87 -15.92 26.79
N ASN A 561 28.61 -16.30 26.99
CA ASN A 561 28.17 -17.63 27.41
C ASN A 561 27.06 -18.14 26.47
N GLU A 562 27.15 -19.42 26.09
CA GLU A 562 26.20 -20.13 25.24
C GLU A 562 24.75 -20.02 25.75
N MET A 563 24.53 -19.97 27.07
CA MET A 563 23.19 -19.79 27.66
C MET A 563 22.54 -18.45 27.28
N GLY A 564 23.29 -17.34 27.35
CA GLY A 564 22.77 -16.01 27.00
C GLY A 564 22.56 -15.85 25.50
N ILE A 565 23.49 -16.40 24.70
CA ILE A 565 23.38 -16.46 23.24
C ILE A 565 22.19 -17.33 22.81
N ALA A 566 21.93 -18.46 23.48
CA ALA A 566 20.77 -19.32 23.20
C ALA A 566 19.43 -18.67 23.60
N ALA A 567 19.38 -17.92 24.70
CA ALA A 567 18.22 -17.12 25.07
C ALA A 567 17.92 -16.02 24.04
N LEU A 568 18.95 -15.26 23.64
CA LEU A 568 18.85 -14.22 22.61
C LEU A 568 18.36 -14.79 21.27
N ARG A 569 18.92 -15.93 20.84
CA ARG A 569 18.48 -16.69 19.67
C ARG A 569 16.98 -17.04 19.73
N ARG A 570 16.52 -17.63 20.83
CA ARG A 570 15.11 -18.04 20.98
C ARG A 570 14.16 -16.85 20.91
N VAL A 571 14.44 -15.76 21.64
CA VAL A 571 13.57 -14.58 21.65
C VAL A 571 13.49 -13.91 20.28
N LEU A 572 14.62 -13.70 19.61
CA LEU A 572 14.65 -13.07 18.28
C LEU A 572 13.95 -13.94 17.22
N THR A 573 14.21 -15.25 17.19
CA THR A 573 13.62 -16.15 16.20
C THR A 573 12.13 -16.39 16.46
N ALA A 574 11.68 -16.48 17.72
CA ALA A 574 10.25 -16.56 18.05
C ALA A 574 9.49 -15.28 17.67
N TYR A 575 10.11 -14.10 17.83
CA TYR A 575 9.53 -12.84 17.36
C TYR A 575 9.43 -12.79 15.82
N ALA A 576 10.52 -13.11 15.11
CA ALA A 576 10.54 -13.12 13.65
C ALA A 576 9.55 -14.13 13.05
N HIS A 577 9.26 -15.23 13.78
CA HIS A 577 8.21 -16.18 13.41
C HIS A 577 6.79 -15.64 13.70
N ARG A 578 6.58 -14.93 14.82
CA ARG A 578 5.29 -14.31 15.18
C ARG A 578 4.86 -13.25 14.17
N ASN A 579 5.78 -12.39 13.73
CA ASN A 579 5.49 -11.34 12.76
C ASN A 579 6.51 -11.34 11.60
N PRO A 580 6.27 -12.16 10.55
CA PRO A 580 7.15 -12.21 9.38
C PRO A 580 7.22 -10.93 8.56
N GLY A 581 6.23 -10.02 8.68
CA GLY A 581 6.23 -8.72 7.99
C GLY A 581 7.23 -7.71 8.58
N ILE A 582 7.56 -7.86 9.87
CA ILE A 582 8.69 -7.17 10.51
C ILE A 582 9.95 -8.03 10.42
N GLY A 583 9.84 -9.33 10.72
CA GLY A 583 10.93 -10.29 10.66
C GLY A 583 12.02 -10.02 11.69
N TYR A 584 13.25 -9.83 11.21
CA TYR A 584 14.39 -9.39 12.02
C TYR A 584 15.06 -8.19 11.36
N CYS A 585 15.49 -7.24 12.19
CA CYS A 585 16.23 -6.04 11.79
C CYS A 585 17.46 -5.88 12.67
N GLN A 586 18.61 -5.62 12.06
CA GLN A 586 19.86 -5.32 12.76
C GLN A 586 19.66 -4.13 13.70
N ALA A 587 20.01 -4.30 14.99
CA ALA A 587 19.72 -3.49 16.19
C ALA A 587 18.75 -4.16 17.17
N MET A 588 17.78 -4.97 16.71
CA MET A 588 16.90 -5.73 17.60
C MET A 588 17.68 -6.63 18.54
N ASN A 589 18.79 -7.20 18.07
CA ASN A 589 19.74 -7.99 18.86
C ASN A 589 20.36 -7.20 20.03
N ILE A 590 20.70 -5.93 19.84
CA ILE A 590 21.27 -5.07 20.89
C ILE A 590 20.22 -4.78 21.96
N VAL A 591 19.01 -4.34 21.55
CA VAL A 591 17.95 -4.02 22.51
C VAL A 591 17.50 -5.28 23.27
N THR A 592 17.26 -6.40 22.57
CA THR A 592 16.86 -7.67 23.18
C THR A 592 17.90 -8.21 24.15
N SER A 593 19.20 -8.00 23.88
CA SER A 593 20.27 -8.35 24.83
C SER A 593 20.11 -7.61 26.16
N VAL A 594 19.74 -6.33 26.14
CA VAL A 594 19.50 -5.53 27.36
C VAL A 594 18.22 -5.95 28.07
N LEU A 595 17.14 -6.27 27.32
CA LEU A 595 15.90 -6.80 27.91
C LEU A 595 16.15 -8.10 28.69
N LEU A 596 16.92 -9.03 28.12
CA LEU A 596 17.28 -10.31 28.73
C LEU A 596 18.17 -10.21 29.98
N LEU A 597 18.79 -9.07 30.27
CA LEU A 597 19.51 -8.88 31.53
C LEU A 597 18.55 -8.74 32.71
N TYR A 598 17.44 -8.01 32.53
CA TYR A 598 16.50 -7.63 33.60
C TYR A 598 15.20 -8.45 33.61
N CYS A 599 14.94 -9.24 32.56
CA CYS A 599 13.69 -9.96 32.34
C CYS A 599 13.94 -11.43 31.99
N THR A 600 12.98 -12.32 32.27
CA THR A 600 12.97 -13.68 31.71
C THR A 600 12.82 -13.67 30.19
N GLU A 601 13.03 -14.81 29.52
CA GLU A 601 12.88 -14.90 28.06
C GLU A 601 11.47 -14.53 27.57
N GLU A 602 10.42 -14.99 28.24
CA GLU A 602 9.03 -14.69 27.86
C GLU A 602 8.72 -13.18 28.07
N GLU A 603 9.17 -12.60 29.18
CA GLU A 603 9.03 -11.17 29.45
C GLU A 603 9.82 -10.30 28.45
N ALA A 604 11.05 -10.68 28.11
CA ALA A 604 11.87 -9.99 27.12
C ALA A 604 11.25 -10.06 25.71
N PHE A 605 10.65 -11.20 25.36
CA PHE A 605 9.86 -11.36 24.14
C PHE A 605 8.64 -10.42 24.12
N TRP A 606 7.84 -10.35 25.18
CA TRP A 606 6.69 -9.45 25.23
C TRP A 606 7.08 -7.97 25.26
N LEU A 607 8.25 -7.61 25.82
CA LEU A 607 8.83 -6.28 25.70
C LEU A 607 9.29 -5.97 24.27
N LEU A 608 9.87 -6.92 23.55
CA LEU A 608 10.22 -6.77 22.13
C LEU A 608 8.97 -6.58 21.26
N VAL A 609 7.90 -7.33 21.50
CA VAL A 609 6.58 -7.15 20.87
C VAL A 609 6.05 -5.72 21.11
N ALA A 610 6.01 -5.28 22.36
CA ALA A 610 5.54 -3.92 22.69
C ALA A 610 6.45 -2.82 22.10
N LEU A 611 7.76 -3.06 22.01
CA LEU A 611 8.71 -2.16 21.38
C LEU A 611 8.42 -1.99 19.88
N CYS A 612 8.48 -3.08 19.12
CA CYS A 612 8.43 -3.06 17.65
C CYS A 612 7.04 -2.75 17.09
N GLU A 613 5.96 -3.17 17.74
CA GLU A 613 4.60 -3.04 17.19
C GLU A 613 3.79 -1.87 17.76
N ARG A 614 4.23 -1.29 18.88
CA ARG A 614 3.41 -0.35 19.67
C ARG A 614 4.12 0.94 20.04
N MET A 615 5.38 0.86 20.48
CA MET A 615 6.15 2.04 20.91
C MET A 615 6.98 2.66 19.77
N LEU A 616 7.51 1.83 18.88
CA LEU A 616 8.32 2.19 17.72
C LEU A 616 7.78 1.51 16.44
N PRO A 617 6.51 1.77 16.04
CA PRO A 617 5.96 1.22 14.81
C PRO A 617 6.80 1.63 13.60
N ASP A 618 6.87 0.75 12.62
CA ASP A 618 7.64 0.87 11.38
C ASP A 618 9.18 0.98 11.55
N TYR A 619 9.74 1.00 12.77
CA TYR A 619 11.20 1.14 12.99
C TYR A 619 12.00 -0.07 12.50
N TYR A 620 11.55 -1.27 12.84
CA TYR A 620 12.32 -2.52 12.71
C TYR A 620 11.86 -3.38 11.53
N ASN A 621 11.14 -2.81 10.55
CA ASN A 621 10.85 -3.50 9.30
C ASN A 621 12.07 -3.42 8.35
N THR A 622 12.04 -4.20 7.25
CA THR A 622 13.18 -4.31 6.31
C THR A 622 13.60 -2.99 5.65
N ARG A 623 12.71 -1.99 5.62
CA ARG A 623 12.97 -0.65 5.05
C ARG A 623 13.22 0.42 6.12
N VAL A 624 13.23 0.05 7.41
CA VAL A 624 13.39 0.90 8.62
C VAL A 624 12.61 2.24 8.57
N VAL A 625 11.40 2.20 8.02
CA VAL A 625 10.66 3.41 7.60
C VAL A 625 10.41 4.35 8.77
N GLY A 626 10.02 3.84 9.94
CA GLY A 626 9.74 4.64 11.13
C GLY A 626 10.98 5.36 11.68
N ALA A 627 12.15 4.72 11.58
CA ALA A 627 13.42 5.32 12.01
C ALA A 627 13.89 6.40 11.02
N LEU A 628 13.70 6.20 9.71
CA LEU A 628 13.94 7.23 8.69
C LEU A 628 12.97 8.42 8.81
N VAL A 629 11.71 8.16 9.19
CA VAL A 629 10.73 9.21 9.49
C VAL A 629 11.18 10.03 10.69
N ASP A 630 11.57 9.39 11.79
CA ASP A 630 12.02 10.10 12.99
C ASP A 630 13.41 10.74 12.85
N GLN A 631 14.28 10.25 11.97
CA GLN A 631 15.44 11.01 11.49
C GLN A 631 14.98 12.34 10.87
N GLY A 632 14.03 12.33 9.94
CA GLY A 632 13.49 13.56 9.35
C GLY A 632 12.85 14.47 10.39
N VAL A 633 12.22 13.91 11.43
CA VAL A 633 11.71 14.69 12.57
C VAL A 633 12.88 15.31 13.37
N PHE A 634 13.98 14.57 13.57
CA PHE A 634 15.16 15.06 14.27
C PHE A 634 15.89 16.17 13.48
N GLU A 635 15.96 16.07 12.15
CA GLU A 635 16.44 17.14 11.26
C GLU A 635 15.57 18.40 11.40
N GLU A 636 14.24 18.27 11.40
CA GLU A 636 13.29 19.38 11.56
C GLU A 636 13.37 20.03 12.95
N LEU A 637 13.52 19.22 14.01
CA LEU A 637 13.72 19.69 15.38
C LEU A 637 15.08 20.39 15.53
N THR A 638 16.15 19.83 14.97
CA THR A 638 17.49 20.46 15.01
C THR A 638 17.48 21.79 14.26
N ARG A 639 16.81 21.88 13.11
CA ARG A 639 16.57 23.16 12.40
C ARG A 639 15.76 24.16 13.23
N SER A 640 14.78 23.69 14.00
CA SER A 640 13.89 24.53 14.82
C SER A 640 14.54 25.04 16.11
N PHE A 641 15.38 24.23 16.75
CA PHE A 641 15.97 24.53 18.06
C PHE A 641 17.46 24.95 18.00
N LEU A 642 18.22 24.46 17.02
CA LEU A 642 19.67 24.65 16.86
C LEU A 642 20.03 25.10 15.42
N PRO A 643 19.39 26.16 14.86
CA PRO A 643 19.43 26.47 13.42
C PRO A 643 20.84 26.66 12.84
N LEU A 644 21.74 27.35 13.55
CA LEU A 644 23.12 27.58 13.12
C LEU A 644 23.91 26.26 12.98
N LEU A 645 23.68 25.33 13.91
CA LEU A 645 24.30 24.02 13.90
C LEU A 645 23.69 23.12 12.83
N TYR A 646 22.37 23.21 12.62
CA TYR A 646 21.68 22.50 11.55
C TYR A 646 22.26 22.85 10.18
N GLU A 647 22.45 24.13 9.86
CA GLU A 647 22.98 24.54 8.54
C GLU A 647 24.35 23.89 8.27
N HIS A 648 25.29 23.98 9.22
CA HIS A 648 26.63 23.37 9.11
C HIS A 648 26.60 21.84 9.05
N MET A 649 25.88 21.18 9.97
CA MET A 649 25.80 19.71 10.00
C MET A 649 25.02 19.11 8.82
N GLN A 650 24.14 19.89 8.18
CA GLN A 650 23.42 19.47 6.99
C GLN A 650 24.29 19.49 5.73
N GLU A 651 25.20 20.46 5.60
CA GLU A 651 26.21 20.47 4.53
C GLU A 651 27.20 19.31 4.66
N LEU A 652 27.54 18.92 5.90
CA LEU A 652 28.41 17.78 6.20
C LEU A 652 27.69 16.41 6.25
N GLY A 653 26.35 16.36 6.13
CA GLY A 653 25.57 15.10 6.16
C GLY A 653 25.47 14.38 7.51
N VAL A 654 26.05 14.93 8.59
CA VAL A 654 26.27 14.23 9.86
C VAL A 654 24.97 13.78 10.53
N ILE A 655 23.90 14.60 10.45
CA ILE A 655 22.62 14.31 11.12
C ILE A 655 22.02 12.98 10.63
N SER A 656 22.11 12.70 9.32
CA SER A 656 21.64 11.44 8.72
C SER A 656 22.49 10.23 9.08
N THR A 657 23.76 10.40 9.44
CA THR A 657 24.67 9.31 9.80
C THR A 657 24.52 8.90 11.27
N ILE A 658 24.30 9.86 12.18
CA ILE A 658 24.14 9.59 13.62
C ILE A 658 22.75 9.08 13.99
N SER A 659 21.70 9.59 13.33
CA SER A 659 20.29 9.38 13.70
C SER A 659 19.91 7.89 13.82
N LEU A 660 20.15 7.10 12.79
CA LEU A 660 19.73 5.70 12.75
C LEU A 660 20.39 4.88 13.86
N SER A 661 21.68 5.12 14.15
CA SER A 661 22.40 4.46 15.24
C SER A 661 21.79 4.78 16.62
N TRP A 662 21.54 6.07 16.89
CA TRP A 662 20.97 6.53 18.16
C TRP A 662 19.53 6.05 18.37
N PHE A 663 18.69 6.10 17.32
CA PHE A 663 17.26 5.85 17.41
C PHE A 663 16.90 4.34 17.35
N LEU A 664 17.55 3.54 16.48
CA LEU A 664 17.29 2.09 16.39
C LEU A 664 17.78 1.31 17.62
N THR A 665 18.76 1.85 18.36
CA THR A 665 19.32 1.19 19.56
C THR A 665 18.92 1.86 20.87
N LEU A 666 18.16 2.96 20.85
CA LEU A 666 17.87 3.77 22.05
C LEU A 666 19.16 4.19 22.79
N PHE A 667 20.16 4.67 22.03
CA PHE A 667 21.53 4.97 22.46
C PHE A 667 22.38 3.77 22.98
N LEU A 668 21.85 2.56 23.06
CA LEU A 668 22.56 1.39 23.63
C LEU A 668 23.86 0.99 22.89
N SER A 669 24.05 1.38 21.62
CA SER A 669 25.27 1.09 20.85
C SER A 669 26.26 2.26 20.74
N VAL A 670 26.05 3.35 21.48
CA VAL A 670 26.88 4.57 21.40
C VAL A 670 27.21 5.20 22.76
N MET A 671 26.67 4.68 23.86
CA MET A 671 26.82 5.22 25.21
C MET A 671 27.11 4.08 26.21
N PRO A 672 27.93 4.29 27.26
CA PRO A 672 28.19 3.28 28.28
C PRO A 672 26.91 2.67 28.86
N PHE A 673 26.90 1.34 29.03
CA PHE A 673 25.72 0.55 29.41
C PHE A 673 24.97 1.08 30.65
N ASP A 674 25.70 1.33 31.75
CA ASP A 674 25.14 1.86 33.01
C ASP A 674 24.41 3.21 32.85
N SER A 675 24.75 3.98 31.81
CA SER A 675 24.11 5.24 31.44
C SER A 675 22.95 5.01 30.47
N ALA A 676 23.16 4.23 29.40
CA ALA A 676 22.17 4.01 28.35
C ALA A 676 20.91 3.29 28.87
N VAL A 677 21.04 2.40 29.86
CA VAL A 677 19.88 1.75 30.53
C VAL A 677 18.96 2.77 31.24
N LEU A 678 19.46 3.92 31.70
CA LEU A 678 18.63 4.98 32.28
C LEU A 678 17.84 5.76 31.22
N LEU A 679 18.34 5.82 29.99
CA LEU A 679 17.57 6.30 28.84
C LEU A 679 16.47 5.31 28.47
N VAL A 680 16.72 4.00 28.59
CA VAL A 680 15.71 2.94 28.41
C VAL A 680 14.64 2.98 29.51
N ASP A 681 15.00 3.21 30.78
CA ASP A 681 14.05 3.47 31.88
C ASP A 681 13.11 4.64 31.53
N CYS A 682 13.67 5.76 31.06
CA CYS A 682 12.90 6.94 30.66
C CYS A 682 12.05 6.68 29.40
N PHE A 683 12.58 5.95 28.41
CA PHE A 683 11.87 5.59 27.18
C PHE A 683 10.66 4.70 27.47
N PHE A 684 10.80 3.69 28.34
CA PHE A 684 9.65 2.87 28.72
C PHE A 684 8.57 3.68 29.43
N TYR A 685 8.90 4.77 30.15
CA TYR A 685 7.91 5.65 30.75
C TYR A 685 7.32 6.70 29.78
N GLU A 686 8.12 7.49 29.05
CA GLU A 686 7.65 8.62 28.22
C GLU A 686 7.56 8.32 26.71
N GLY A 687 8.15 7.23 26.23
CA GLY A 687 8.28 6.89 24.81
C GLY A 687 9.38 7.68 24.11
N ILE A 688 9.38 7.65 22.77
CA ILE A 688 10.43 8.22 21.90
C ILE A 688 10.76 9.71 22.16
N LYS A 689 9.83 10.47 22.77
CA LYS A 689 10.00 11.89 23.08
C LYS A 689 11.31 12.18 23.83
N VAL A 690 11.68 11.35 24.81
CA VAL A 690 12.94 11.54 25.56
C VAL A 690 14.18 11.32 24.70
N ILE A 691 14.13 10.42 23.72
CA ILE A 691 15.24 10.13 22.80
C ILE A 691 15.50 11.36 21.92
N PHE A 692 14.46 12.02 21.41
CA PHE A 692 14.58 13.31 20.72
C PHE A 692 15.17 14.41 21.62
N GLN A 693 14.68 14.54 22.85
CA GLN A 693 15.16 15.57 23.79
C GLN A 693 16.64 15.37 24.13
N VAL A 694 17.06 14.13 24.39
CA VAL A 694 18.47 13.79 24.68
C VAL A 694 19.35 13.95 23.44
N ALA A 695 18.90 13.56 22.25
CA ALA A 695 19.64 13.79 21.00
C ALA A 695 19.88 15.29 20.74
N LEU A 696 18.87 16.15 20.98
CA LEU A 696 19.02 17.60 20.90
C LEU A 696 19.95 18.16 21.98
N ALA A 697 19.97 17.58 23.19
CA ALA A 697 20.89 17.97 24.26
C ALA A 697 22.34 17.62 23.92
N VAL A 698 22.60 16.43 23.37
CA VAL A 698 23.93 16.00 22.89
C VAL A 698 24.43 16.95 21.78
N LEU A 699 23.59 17.33 20.82
CA LEU A 699 23.98 18.30 19.79
C LEU A 699 24.22 19.71 20.36
N HIS A 700 23.36 20.19 21.27
CA HIS A 700 23.54 21.49 21.92
C HIS A 700 24.84 21.55 22.73
N ASP A 701 25.14 20.52 23.52
CA ASP A 701 26.29 20.54 24.44
C ASP A 701 27.64 20.45 23.70
N ASN A 702 27.64 19.99 22.44
CA ASN A 702 28.80 19.95 21.56
C ASN A 702 28.80 21.06 20.48
N MET A 703 27.84 21.99 20.51
CA MET A 703 27.57 22.93 19.41
C MET A 703 28.79 23.73 18.97
N ASP A 704 29.57 24.29 19.89
CA ASP A 704 30.74 25.12 19.55
C ASP A 704 31.85 24.30 18.85
N ALA A 705 32.04 23.04 19.25
CA ALA A 705 33.00 22.13 18.63
C ALA A 705 32.52 21.67 17.24
N LEU A 706 31.23 21.34 17.12
CA LEU A 706 30.62 20.92 15.85
C LEU A 706 30.56 22.06 14.83
N LEU A 707 30.35 23.32 15.25
CA LEU A 707 30.47 24.49 14.38
C LEU A 707 31.91 24.78 13.93
N SER A 708 32.91 24.14 14.55
CA SER A 708 34.32 24.26 14.16
C SER A 708 34.83 23.10 13.31
N CYS A 709 34.07 22.01 13.18
CA CYS A 709 34.52 20.83 12.43
C CYS A 709 34.48 21.03 10.91
N SER A 710 35.41 20.41 10.21
CA SER A 710 35.61 20.56 8.75
C SER A 710 35.07 19.40 7.92
N ASP A 711 34.82 18.23 8.53
CA ASP A 711 34.30 17.03 7.86
C ASP A 711 33.44 16.15 8.78
N GLU A 712 32.75 15.18 8.16
CA GLU A 712 31.89 14.22 8.85
C GLU A 712 32.63 13.37 9.90
N GLY A 713 33.87 12.95 9.61
CA GLY A 713 34.67 12.10 10.50
C GLY A 713 35.09 12.83 11.77
N GLU A 714 35.43 14.11 11.67
CA GLU A 714 35.67 14.98 12.82
C GLU A 714 34.41 15.14 13.69
N ALA A 715 33.26 15.41 13.07
CA ALA A 715 31.98 15.52 13.77
C ALA A 715 31.57 14.22 14.49
N MET A 716 31.74 13.07 13.82
CA MET A 716 31.52 11.74 14.39
C MET A 716 32.48 11.46 15.56
N THR A 717 33.73 11.93 15.47
CA THR A 717 34.73 11.78 16.55
C THR A 717 34.38 12.62 17.78
N ILE A 718 33.91 13.86 17.57
CA ILE A 718 33.43 14.74 18.66
C ILE A 718 32.24 14.09 19.39
N LEU A 719 31.22 13.65 18.64
CA LEU A 719 30.01 13.06 19.20
C LEU A 719 30.26 11.72 19.90
N GLY A 720 31.08 10.84 19.30
CA GLY A 720 31.50 9.58 19.93
C GLY A 720 32.24 9.83 21.23
N ARG A 721 33.25 10.70 21.22
CA ARG A 721 34.05 11.04 22.41
C ARG A 721 33.22 11.69 23.52
N TYR A 722 32.18 12.46 23.20
CA TYR A 722 31.22 12.95 24.20
C TYR A 722 30.40 11.79 24.80
N LEU A 723 29.77 10.97 23.95
CA LEU A 723 28.86 9.90 24.39
C LEU A 723 29.57 8.77 25.16
N ASP A 724 30.79 8.40 24.75
CA ASP A 724 31.67 7.47 25.47
C ASP A 724 31.97 7.95 26.93
N ASN A 725 31.81 9.24 27.21
CA ASN A 725 32.08 9.87 28.51
C ASN A 725 30.81 10.40 29.22
N VAL A 726 29.62 10.01 28.74
CA VAL A 726 28.37 10.11 29.52
C VAL A 726 28.33 8.93 30.49
N VAL A 727 28.73 9.18 31.72
CA VAL A 727 28.91 8.16 32.77
C VAL A 727 27.84 8.25 33.85
N ASN A 728 27.49 7.11 34.43
CA ASN A 728 26.58 7.01 35.57
C ASN A 728 27.38 7.16 36.88
N LYS A 729 27.48 8.38 37.42
CA LYS A 729 28.27 8.65 38.66
C LYS A 729 27.64 8.05 39.92
N GLN A 730 26.52 7.33 39.80
CA GLN A 730 25.95 6.53 40.87
C GLN A 730 26.56 5.12 40.97
N THR A 731 27.16 4.57 39.91
CA THR A 731 27.86 3.27 39.96
C THR A 731 29.33 3.44 40.36
N VAL A 732 29.95 2.34 40.81
CA VAL A 732 31.33 2.30 41.37
C VAL A 732 32.22 1.34 40.56
N ALA A 733 31.65 0.64 39.59
CA ALA A 733 32.43 -0.14 38.63
C ALA A 733 33.14 0.83 37.67
N PRO A 734 34.39 0.54 37.24
CA PRO A 734 34.97 1.25 36.11
C PRO A 734 34.09 1.02 34.87
N PRO A 735 33.80 2.06 34.07
CA PRO A 735 33.03 1.87 32.83
C PRO A 735 33.77 0.89 31.92
N ILE A 736 33.02 -0.05 31.34
CA ILE A 736 33.55 -0.93 30.29
C ILE A 736 33.82 -0.04 29.07
N PRO A 737 35.08 0.11 28.60
CA PRO A 737 35.38 1.04 27.51
C PRO A 737 34.87 0.48 26.19
N HIS A 738 33.87 1.15 25.61
CA HIS A 738 33.28 0.78 24.33
C HIS A 738 34.37 0.72 23.22
N PRO A 739 34.28 -0.16 22.20
CA PRO A 739 35.38 -0.37 21.25
C PRO A 739 35.81 0.87 20.47
N HIS A 740 34.92 1.86 20.32
CA HIS A 740 35.23 3.15 19.70
C HIS A 740 36.05 4.10 20.59
N ALA A 741 35.88 4.06 21.92
CA ALA A 741 36.65 4.87 22.87
C ALA A 741 38.16 4.56 22.82
N LEU A 742 38.50 3.31 22.47
CA LEU A 742 39.90 2.85 22.27
C LEU A 742 40.53 3.36 20.96
N LEU A 743 39.74 3.96 20.06
CA LEU A 743 40.18 4.51 18.77
C LEU A 743 40.22 6.05 18.76
N THR A 744 39.56 6.71 19.73
CA THR A 744 39.41 8.18 19.84
C THR A 744 40.22 8.79 21.01
N SER A 745 41.18 8.03 21.57
CA SER A 745 42.01 8.44 22.71
C SER A 745 43.13 9.43 22.33
N GLY A 746 42.82 10.73 22.36
CA GLY A 746 43.82 11.80 22.38
C GLY A 746 44.49 11.99 23.76
N ASP A 747 45.56 12.80 23.81
CA ASP A 747 46.47 12.93 24.97
C ASP A 747 45.84 13.48 26.27
N GLU A 748 44.68 14.15 26.21
CA GLU A 748 43.91 14.55 27.40
C GLU A 748 42.54 13.84 27.45
N PRO A 749 42.09 13.37 28.63
CA PRO A 749 40.74 12.82 28.80
C PRO A 749 39.69 13.95 28.76
N PRO A 750 38.52 13.72 28.13
CA PRO A 750 37.43 14.69 28.14
C PRO A 750 36.72 14.73 29.52
N PRO A 751 35.92 15.77 29.81
CA PRO A 751 35.17 15.84 31.06
C PRO A 751 34.04 14.80 31.12
N GLU A 752 33.96 14.07 32.23
CA GLU A 752 32.85 13.15 32.52
C GLU A 752 31.51 13.90 32.65
N ILE A 753 30.54 13.60 31.78
CA ILE A 753 29.15 14.08 31.90
C ILE A 753 28.39 13.09 32.80
N ASP A 754 27.59 13.58 33.76
CA ASP A 754 26.65 12.70 34.47
C ASP A 754 25.41 12.48 33.61
N VAL A 755 25.04 11.23 33.37
CA VAL A 755 23.82 10.87 32.64
C VAL A 755 22.56 11.49 33.25
N PHE A 756 22.50 11.66 34.58
CA PHE A 756 21.37 12.31 35.25
C PHE A 756 21.30 13.82 34.94
N ASP A 757 22.45 14.49 34.84
CA ASP A 757 22.52 15.90 34.43
C ASP A 757 22.17 16.07 32.94
N LEU A 758 22.57 15.14 32.07
CA LEU A 758 22.19 15.13 30.64
C LEU A 758 20.68 14.94 30.46
N ILE A 759 20.07 13.95 31.12
CA ILE A 759 18.63 13.71 31.08
C ILE A 759 17.89 14.96 31.57
N LYS A 760 18.28 15.52 32.72
CA LYS A 760 17.68 16.74 33.27
C LYS A 760 17.83 17.95 32.33
N SER A 761 19.02 18.19 31.81
CA SER A 761 19.34 19.23 30.82
C SER A 761 18.42 19.14 29.60
N SER A 762 18.14 17.92 29.13
CA SER A 762 17.24 17.69 27.99
C SER A 762 15.78 18.14 28.26
N TYR A 763 15.26 17.91 29.47
CA TYR A 763 13.94 18.38 29.87
C TYR A 763 13.91 19.89 30.16
N GLU A 764 14.98 20.46 30.70
CA GLU A 764 15.06 21.91 30.96
C GLU A 764 15.19 22.72 29.65
N LYS A 765 15.96 22.23 28.67
CA LYS A 765 16.15 22.89 27.36
C LYS A 765 15.03 22.63 26.37
N PHE A 766 14.53 21.38 26.29
CA PHE A 766 13.60 20.93 25.24
C PHE A 766 12.26 20.43 25.80
N GLY A 767 11.91 20.79 27.04
CA GLY A 767 10.63 20.45 27.68
C GLY A 767 9.37 20.99 26.99
N SER A 768 9.52 21.92 26.04
CA SER A 768 8.43 22.42 25.18
C SER A 768 8.02 21.46 24.07
N LEU A 769 8.80 20.40 23.80
CA LEU A 769 8.47 19.37 22.82
C LEU A 769 7.33 18.48 23.33
N ARG A 770 6.18 18.52 22.64
CA ARG A 770 4.98 17.71 22.96
C ARG A 770 4.79 16.60 21.93
N SER A 771 4.26 15.45 22.37
CA SER A 771 4.13 14.26 21.52
C SER A 771 3.19 14.45 20.32
N ASP A 772 2.19 15.32 20.41
CA ASP A 772 1.31 15.66 19.29
C ASP A 772 2.00 16.51 18.21
N VAL A 773 3.08 17.22 18.55
CA VAL A 773 3.95 17.91 17.59
C VAL A 773 4.85 16.90 16.88
N ILE A 774 5.38 15.90 17.60
CA ILE A 774 6.14 14.79 17.03
C ILE A 774 5.27 14.03 16.02
N GLU A 775 4.02 13.67 16.36
CA GLU A 775 3.11 12.99 15.42
C GLU A 775 2.79 13.83 14.16
N GLN A 776 2.62 15.14 14.29
CA GLN A 776 2.43 16.04 13.14
C GLN A 776 3.67 16.13 12.25
N MET A 777 4.88 16.11 12.83
CA MET A 777 6.12 16.03 12.06
C MET A 777 6.30 14.65 11.42
N ARG A 778 6.01 13.56 12.13
CA ARG A 778 6.04 12.18 11.62
C ARG A 778 5.17 12.02 10.37
N PHE A 779 3.94 12.54 10.38
CA PHE A 779 3.09 12.51 9.18
C PHE A 779 3.76 13.22 7.98
N LYS A 780 4.26 14.46 8.18
CA LYS A 780 4.94 15.23 7.13
C LYS A 780 6.19 14.54 6.57
N GLN A 781 6.98 13.92 7.44
CA GLN A 781 8.21 13.24 7.02
C GLN A 781 7.92 11.86 6.42
N ARG A 782 6.86 11.14 6.83
CA ARG A 782 6.45 9.86 6.21
C ARG A 782 6.17 9.99 4.72
N LEU A 783 5.49 11.05 4.27
CA LEU A 783 5.29 11.31 2.83
C LEU A 783 6.64 11.45 2.09
N LYS A 784 7.57 12.27 2.62
CA LYS A 784 8.88 12.49 2.00
C LYS A 784 9.76 11.25 2.00
N VAL A 785 9.84 10.52 3.12
CA VAL A 785 10.64 9.30 3.26
C VAL A 785 10.18 8.24 2.28
N ILE A 786 8.87 8.00 2.17
CA ILE A 786 8.33 6.99 1.25
C ILE A 786 8.57 7.38 -0.21
N GLN A 787 8.36 8.64 -0.59
CA GLN A 787 8.69 9.11 -1.95
C GLN A 787 10.20 9.00 -2.24
N SER A 788 11.08 9.23 -1.24
CA SER A 788 12.53 9.08 -1.37
C SER A 788 12.98 7.62 -1.49
N LEU A 789 12.37 6.71 -0.73
CA LEU A 789 12.54 5.26 -0.89
C LEU A 789 12.11 4.82 -2.29
N GLU A 790 10.96 5.30 -2.78
CA GLU A 790 10.46 5.00 -4.13
C GLU A 790 11.36 5.52 -5.26
N ASP A 791 11.89 6.75 -5.14
CA ASP A 791 12.87 7.25 -6.11
C ASP A 791 14.21 6.51 -6.02
N THR A 792 14.55 5.93 -4.88
CA THR A 792 15.74 5.09 -4.71
C THR A 792 15.53 3.68 -5.27
N ALA A 793 14.33 3.12 -5.12
CA ALA A 793 13.90 1.88 -5.76
C ALA A 793 13.91 2.03 -7.30
N LYS A 794 13.25 3.07 -7.84
CA LYS A 794 13.26 3.41 -9.28
C LYS A 794 14.69 3.51 -9.82
N ARG A 795 15.55 4.33 -9.19
CA ARG A 795 16.94 4.53 -9.64
C ARG A 795 17.76 3.24 -9.58
N SER A 796 17.50 2.35 -8.62
CA SER A 796 18.14 1.03 -8.53
C SER A 796 17.68 0.10 -9.64
N VAL A 797 16.38 0.06 -9.93
CA VAL A 797 15.77 -0.71 -11.03
C VAL A 797 16.31 -0.25 -12.38
N VAL A 798 16.27 1.05 -12.67
CA VAL A 798 16.75 1.61 -13.95
C VAL A 798 18.25 1.39 -14.12
N ARG A 799 19.06 1.50 -13.05
CA ARG A 799 20.49 1.19 -13.10
C ARG A 799 20.79 -0.29 -13.39
N ALA A 800 19.91 -1.22 -13.02
CA ALA A 800 20.05 -2.63 -13.41
C ALA A 800 19.66 -2.84 -14.89
N MET A 801 18.60 -2.18 -15.35
CA MET A 801 18.09 -2.35 -16.71
C MET A 801 18.91 -1.62 -17.78
N MET A 802 19.68 -0.57 -17.43
CA MET A 802 20.56 0.14 -18.37
C MET A 802 21.68 -0.73 -18.97
N THR A 803 21.99 -1.87 -18.36
CA THR A 803 22.99 -2.83 -18.87
C THR A 803 22.40 -4.01 -19.63
N GLU A 804 21.08 -4.19 -19.59
CA GLU A 804 20.37 -5.34 -20.16
C GLU A 804 19.39 -4.94 -21.29
N SER A 805 19.07 -3.66 -21.43
CA SER A 805 18.17 -3.10 -22.43
C SER A 805 18.83 -1.98 -23.24
N ALA A 806 18.23 -1.64 -24.39
CA ALA A 806 18.75 -0.62 -25.32
C ALA A 806 18.02 0.75 -25.25
N PHE A 807 17.13 0.92 -24.27
CA PHE A 807 16.44 2.17 -23.96
C PHE A 807 17.35 3.16 -23.22
N SER A 808 17.04 4.46 -23.29
CA SER A 808 17.72 5.48 -22.48
C SER A 808 17.32 5.42 -20.99
N ILE A 809 18.06 6.11 -20.12
CA ILE A 809 17.74 6.19 -18.69
C ILE A 809 16.39 6.89 -18.48
N GLU A 810 16.14 7.95 -19.25
CA GLU A 810 14.89 8.72 -19.26
C GLU A 810 13.71 7.85 -19.73
N GLU A 811 13.91 7.07 -20.80
CA GLU A 811 12.90 6.14 -21.32
C GLU A 811 12.58 5.04 -20.29
N LEU A 812 13.59 4.47 -19.63
CA LEU A 812 13.41 3.47 -18.58
C LEU A 812 12.69 4.03 -17.34
N GLU A 813 13.02 5.25 -16.90
CA GLU A 813 12.31 5.89 -15.77
C GLU A 813 10.84 6.15 -16.10
N GLU A 814 10.54 6.59 -17.33
CA GLU A 814 9.16 6.83 -17.75
C GLU A 814 8.36 5.53 -17.95
N LEU A 815 8.96 4.50 -18.54
CA LEU A 815 8.35 3.17 -18.66
C LEU A 815 8.06 2.57 -17.28
N TYR A 816 8.96 2.74 -16.31
CA TYR A 816 8.75 2.33 -14.91
C TYR A 816 7.55 3.07 -14.29
N CYS A 817 7.43 4.38 -14.48
CA CYS A 817 6.29 5.18 -14.02
C CYS A 817 4.95 4.81 -14.71
N LEU A 818 4.99 4.33 -15.97
CA LEU A 818 3.80 3.79 -16.65
C LEU A 818 3.42 2.42 -16.07
N PHE A 819 4.40 1.51 -15.95
CA PHE A 819 4.25 0.14 -15.42
C PHE A 819 3.75 0.13 -13.97
N LYS A 820 4.42 0.86 -13.06
CA LYS A 820 4.03 0.97 -11.64
C LYS A 820 2.61 1.49 -11.49
N SER A 821 2.23 2.53 -12.23
CA SER A 821 0.86 3.07 -12.16
C SER A 821 -0.20 2.05 -12.63
N LYS A 822 0.13 1.15 -13.56
CA LYS A 822 -0.76 0.03 -13.89
C LYS A 822 -0.79 -1.03 -12.79
N HIS A 823 0.34 -1.40 -12.18
CA HIS A 823 0.39 -2.26 -10.99
C HIS A 823 -0.56 -1.74 -9.87
N MET A 824 -0.40 -0.46 -9.47
CA MET A 824 -1.25 0.17 -8.45
C MET A 824 -2.75 0.15 -8.77
N THR A 825 -3.14 0.05 -10.05
CA THR A 825 -4.55 -0.04 -10.45
C THR A 825 -5.22 -1.31 -9.88
N SER A 826 -4.47 -2.42 -9.74
CA SER A 826 -4.98 -3.65 -9.10
C SER A 826 -4.91 -3.57 -7.57
N CYS A 827 -3.94 -2.85 -7.00
CA CYS A 827 -3.93 -2.55 -5.56
C CYS A 827 -5.13 -1.70 -5.11
N TYR A 828 -5.68 -0.86 -6.00
CA TYR A 828 -6.86 -0.03 -5.73
C TYR A 828 -8.19 -0.76 -5.95
N TRP A 829 -8.32 -1.51 -7.06
CA TRP A 829 -9.61 -2.01 -7.57
C TRP A 829 -9.59 -3.50 -7.97
N GLY A 830 -8.48 -4.21 -7.75
CA GLY A 830 -8.40 -5.65 -7.97
C GLY A 830 -9.30 -6.41 -6.99
N SER A 831 -9.89 -7.51 -7.47
CA SER A 831 -10.60 -8.45 -6.61
C SER A 831 -9.68 -8.92 -5.48
N SER A 832 -10.19 -8.92 -4.25
CA SER A 832 -9.42 -9.13 -3.02
C SER A 832 -8.49 -10.36 -3.04
N SER A 833 -7.39 -10.26 -2.28
CA SER A 833 -6.33 -11.26 -2.02
C SER A 833 -5.11 -11.28 -2.93
N SER A 834 -5.22 -11.50 -4.25
CA SER A 834 -4.10 -12.06 -5.04
C SER A 834 -2.81 -11.23 -5.13
N ALA A 835 -2.87 -9.90 -4.95
CA ALA A 835 -1.68 -9.03 -4.92
C ALA A 835 -1.00 -8.98 -3.53
N ALA A 836 -1.79 -8.89 -2.46
CA ALA A 836 -1.28 -8.81 -1.09
C ALA A 836 -0.74 -10.16 -0.60
N GLU A 837 -1.41 -11.28 -0.94
CA GLU A 837 -0.96 -12.64 -0.61
C GLU A 837 0.36 -13.05 -1.31
N ARG A 838 0.87 -12.23 -2.22
CA ARG A 838 2.07 -12.50 -3.03
C ARG A 838 3.10 -11.37 -3.00
N HIS A 839 2.87 -10.32 -2.21
CA HIS A 839 3.90 -9.30 -2.00
C HIS A 839 4.87 -9.76 -0.92
N ASP A 840 6.04 -10.22 -1.33
CA ASP A 840 7.17 -10.47 -0.44
C ASP A 840 8.08 -9.22 -0.41
N PRO A 841 8.08 -8.43 0.68
CA PRO A 841 8.88 -7.21 0.79
C PRO A 841 10.38 -7.48 1.00
N SER A 842 10.82 -8.75 1.10
CA SER A 842 12.23 -9.13 1.11
C SER A 842 12.83 -9.29 -0.30
N LEU A 843 11.99 -9.33 -1.34
CA LEU A 843 12.44 -9.46 -2.74
C LEU A 843 13.15 -8.18 -3.24
N PRO A 844 14.09 -8.31 -4.21
CA PRO A 844 14.74 -7.16 -4.84
C PRO A 844 13.74 -6.18 -5.49
N TYR A 845 14.07 -4.88 -5.50
CA TYR A 845 13.23 -3.82 -6.09
C TYR A 845 12.76 -4.05 -7.54
N LEU A 846 13.46 -4.88 -8.31
CA LEU A 846 13.08 -5.31 -9.67
C LEU A 846 11.83 -6.21 -9.71
N GLU A 847 11.59 -6.94 -8.63
CA GLU A 847 10.58 -7.99 -8.51
C GLU A 847 9.37 -7.59 -7.65
N GLN A 848 9.45 -6.48 -6.92
CA GLN A 848 8.41 -5.99 -6.02
C GLN A 848 7.14 -5.53 -6.74
N TYR A 849 7.28 -4.98 -7.96
CA TYR A 849 6.15 -4.62 -8.83
C TYR A 849 6.02 -5.62 -9.97
N ARG A 850 4.86 -6.32 -10.00
CA ARG A 850 4.49 -7.30 -11.02
C ARG A 850 3.09 -7.02 -11.53
N ILE A 851 2.80 -7.34 -12.79
CA ILE A 851 1.49 -7.09 -13.41
C ILE A 851 0.83 -8.37 -13.92
N ASP A 852 -0.50 -8.41 -13.85
CA ASP A 852 -1.34 -9.48 -14.35
C ASP A 852 -1.54 -9.41 -15.89
N PRO A 853 -2.12 -10.45 -16.54
CA PRO A 853 -2.34 -10.45 -17.98
C PRO A 853 -3.23 -9.32 -18.52
N LEU A 854 -4.18 -8.81 -17.72
CA LEU A 854 -5.08 -7.72 -18.13
C LEU A 854 -4.35 -6.37 -18.08
N GLN A 855 -3.58 -6.12 -17.02
CA GLN A 855 -2.68 -4.97 -16.90
C GLN A 855 -1.61 -4.97 -18.00
N PHE A 856 -0.98 -6.12 -18.26
CA PHE A 856 0.00 -6.28 -19.34
C PHE A 856 -0.62 -5.99 -20.71
N ARG A 857 -1.80 -6.54 -21.01
CA ARG A 857 -2.53 -6.25 -22.26
C ARG A 857 -2.82 -4.76 -22.43
N GLN A 858 -3.16 -4.04 -21.36
CA GLN A 858 -3.37 -2.58 -21.44
C GLN A 858 -2.07 -1.84 -21.77
N LEU A 859 -0.94 -2.16 -21.14
CA LEU A 859 0.36 -1.58 -21.48
C LEU A 859 0.79 -1.95 -22.91
N PHE A 860 0.59 -3.19 -23.33
CA PHE A 860 0.93 -3.68 -24.66
C PHE A 860 0.19 -2.88 -25.74
N VAL A 861 -1.14 -2.73 -25.63
CA VAL A 861 -1.92 -1.93 -26.60
C VAL A 861 -1.44 -0.48 -26.67
N SER A 862 -1.05 0.11 -25.53
CA SER A 862 -0.59 1.50 -25.46
C SER A 862 0.86 1.71 -25.94
N LEU A 863 1.76 0.74 -25.73
CA LEU A 863 3.21 0.92 -25.91
C LEU A 863 3.84 0.04 -27.00
N ALA A 864 3.16 -1.00 -27.50
CA ALA A 864 3.74 -1.88 -28.51
C ALA A 864 4.00 -1.15 -29.85
N PRO A 865 5.11 -1.49 -30.55
CA PRO A 865 5.42 -0.97 -31.87
C PRO A 865 4.57 -1.61 -32.99
N TRP A 866 4.05 -2.81 -32.74
CA TRP A 866 3.25 -3.62 -33.68
C TRP A 866 1.77 -3.46 -33.37
N VAL A 867 1.07 -2.60 -34.12
CA VAL A 867 -0.38 -2.42 -33.96
C VAL A 867 -1.09 -3.51 -34.75
N CYS A 868 -1.86 -4.35 -34.06
CA CYS A 868 -2.49 -5.53 -34.65
C CYS A 868 -4.03 -5.46 -34.61
N GLY A 869 -4.62 -4.25 -34.57
CA GLY A 869 -6.07 -4.03 -34.50
C GLY A 869 -6.80 -4.93 -33.48
N GLY A 870 -7.71 -5.77 -33.97
CA GLY A 870 -8.48 -6.73 -33.17
C GLY A 870 -7.68 -7.93 -32.63
N HIS A 871 -6.49 -8.20 -33.15
CA HIS A 871 -5.60 -9.32 -32.77
C HIS A 871 -4.59 -8.95 -31.67
N ASN A 872 -4.52 -7.67 -31.29
CA ASN A 872 -3.75 -7.20 -30.12
C ASN A 872 -4.00 -8.02 -28.82
N PRO A 873 -5.23 -8.47 -28.47
CA PRO A 873 -5.48 -9.30 -27.29
C PRO A 873 -4.69 -10.61 -27.35
N THR A 874 -4.80 -11.34 -28.46
CA THR A 874 -4.13 -12.61 -28.71
C THR A 874 -2.62 -12.44 -28.60
N LEU A 875 -2.05 -11.47 -29.32
CA LEU A 875 -0.61 -11.24 -29.33
C LEU A 875 -0.07 -10.84 -27.94
N SER A 876 -0.82 -10.04 -27.18
CA SER A 876 -0.45 -9.70 -25.79
C SER A 876 -0.47 -10.91 -24.85
N ALA A 877 -1.44 -11.82 -24.99
CA ALA A 877 -1.53 -13.03 -24.19
C ALA A 877 -0.45 -14.07 -24.56
N ARG A 878 -0.11 -14.19 -25.86
CA ARG A 878 1.02 -14.99 -26.34
C ARG A 878 2.35 -14.46 -25.79
N LEU A 879 2.54 -13.14 -25.78
CA LEU A 879 3.76 -12.52 -25.23
C LEU A 879 3.85 -12.63 -23.70
N PHE A 880 2.74 -12.45 -22.98
CA PHE A 880 2.71 -12.65 -21.53
C PHE A 880 3.24 -14.05 -21.16
N ARG A 881 2.69 -15.10 -21.77
CA ARG A 881 3.09 -16.50 -21.56
C ARG A 881 4.49 -16.87 -22.07
N LEU A 882 5.14 -15.97 -22.81
CA LEU A 882 6.55 -16.09 -23.21
C LEU A 882 7.51 -15.40 -22.23
N LEU A 883 7.02 -14.42 -21.47
CA LEU A 883 7.77 -13.64 -20.48
C LEU A 883 7.66 -14.22 -19.07
N ASP A 884 6.50 -14.77 -18.71
CA ASP A 884 6.23 -15.55 -17.48
C ASP A 884 7.01 -16.89 -17.50
N GLN A 885 8.31 -16.81 -17.25
CA GLN A 885 9.23 -17.95 -17.28
C GLN A 885 9.18 -18.81 -16.01
N ASN A 886 8.74 -18.24 -14.89
CA ASN A 886 8.57 -18.93 -13.62
C ASN A 886 7.17 -19.54 -13.44
N GLN A 887 6.21 -19.22 -14.32
CA GLN A 887 4.83 -19.71 -14.33
C GLN A 887 4.04 -19.30 -13.07
N ASP A 888 4.26 -18.07 -12.58
CA ASP A 888 3.54 -17.52 -11.43
C ASP A 888 2.26 -16.74 -11.81
N GLY A 889 2.04 -16.52 -13.10
CA GLY A 889 0.88 -15.80 -13.64
C GLY A 889 1.00 -14.28 -13.59
N LEU A 890 2.21 -13.74 -13.36
CA LEU A 890 2.54 -12.32 -13.34
C LEU A 890 3.76 -12.05 -14.25
N VAL A 891 4.00 -10.77 -14.55
CA VAL A 891 5.20 -10.30 -15.26
C VAL A 891 5.83 -9.14 -14.49
N ASN A 892 7.13 -9.20 -14.20
CA ASN A 892 7.87 -8.13 -13.53
C ASN A 892 8.41 -7.07 -14.52
N PHE A 893 9.03 -6.00 -14.01
CA PHE A 893 9.52 -4.91 -14.85
C PHE A 893 10.66 -5.34 -15.79
N LYS A 894 11.55 -6.24 -15.36
CA LYS A 894 12.68 -6.74 -16.17
C LYS A 894 12.17 -7.51 -17.39
N GLU A 895 11.22 -8.41 -17.18
CA GLU A 895 10.57 -9.19 -18.23
C GLU A 895 9.81 -8.29 -19.21
N PHE A 896 9.02 -7.34 -18.69
CA PHE A 896 8.29 -6.37 -19.51
C PHE A 896 9.22 -5.54 -20.42
N ILE A 897 10.31 -5.01 -19.87
CA ILE A 897 11.32 -4.24 -20.63
C ILE A 897 12.06 -5.13 -21.61
N THR A 898 12.37 -6.39 -21.26
CA THR A 898 13.06 -7.33 -22.15
C THR A 898 12.21 -7.64 -23.39
N GLY A 899 10.92 -7.91 -23.19
CA GLY A 899 9.97 -8.10 -24.30
C GLY A 899 9.87 -6.86 -25.19
N LEU A 900 9.68 -5.67 -24.59
CA LEU A 900 9.51 -4.42 -25.32
C LEU A 900 10.78 -3.99 -26.06
N SER A 901 11.97 -4.20 -25.47
CA SER A 901 13.27 -3.91 -26.09
C SER A 901 13.51 -4.78 -27.32
N GLY A 902 13.12 -6.06 -27.28
CA GLY A 902 13.20 -6.96 -28.44
C GLY A 902 12.32 -6.52 -29.62
N MET A 903 11.16 -5.91 -29.35
CA MET A 903 10.26 -5.39 -30.39
C MET A 903 10.75 -4.06 -30.99
N TYR A 904 11.36 -3.19 -30.19
CA TYR A 904 11.83 -1.86 -30.61
C TYR A 904 13.25 -1.87 -31.19
N HIS A 905 14.22 -2.34 -30.41
CA HIS A 905 15.65 -2.19 -30.67
C HIS A 905 16.30 -3.41 -31.31
N GLY A 906 15.65 -4.58 -31.26
CA GLY A 906 16.16 -5.79 -31.89
C GLY A 906 16.34 -5.64 -33.40
N ASP A 907 17.31 -6.37 -33.95
CA ASP A 907 17.47 -6.44 -35.42
C ASP A 907 16.34 -7.25 -36.09
N MET A 908 16.36 -7.37 -37.43
CA MET A 908 15.36 -8.16 -38.16
C MET A 908 15.33 -9.63 -37.70
N THR A 909 16.49 -10.22 -37.37
CA THR A 909 16.60 -11.60 -36.88
C THR A 909 15.99 -11.74 -35.49
N GLU A 910 16.26 -10.81 -34.58
CA GLU A 910 15.71 -10.83 -33.22
C GLU A 910 14.20 -10.59 -33.20
N LYS A 911 13.69 -9.64 -34.00
CA LYS A 911 12.25 -9.38 -34.16
C LYS A 911 11.51 -10.58 -34.77
N LEU A 912 12.07 -11.20 -35.82
CA LEU A 912 11.50 -12.42 -36.40
C LEU A 912 11.62 -13.62 -35.46
N LYS A 913 12.70 -13.73 -34.65
CA LYS A 913 12.86 -14.78 -33.63
C LYS A 913 11.81 -14.65 -32.53
N LEU A 914 11.50 -13.41 -32.10
CA LEU A 914 10.43 -13.13 -31.16
C LEU A 914 9.06 -13.52 -31.75
N LEU A 915 8.74 -13.09 -32.97
CA LEU A 915 7.50 -13.49 -33.66
C LEU A 915 7.39 -15.01 -33.84
N TYR A 916 8.49 -15.69 -34.18
CA TYR A 916 8.52 -17.15 -34.31
C TYR A 916 8.24 -17.83 -32.96
N LYS A 917 8.87 -17.37 -31.87
CA LYS A 917 8.61 -17.87 -30.50
C LYS A 917 7.17 -17.66 -30.04
N LEU A 918 6.53 -16.54 -30.41
CA LEU A 918 5.13 -16.25 -30.05
C LEU A 918 4.12 -17.25 -30.66
N HIS A 919 4.53 -18.01 -31.68
CA HIS A 919 3.70 -19.02 -32.35
C HIS A 919 4.13 -20.45 -32.01
N LEU A 920 4.82 -20.64 -30.88
CA LEU A 920 5.26 -21.94 -30.35
C LEU A 920 4.84 -22.08 -28.87
N PRO A 921 4.64 -23.30 -28.35
CA PRO A 921 4.47 -23.51 -26.90
C PRO A 921 5.70 -23.02 -26.12
N PRO A 922 5.54 -22.41 -24.93
CA PRO A 922 4.29 -22.18 -24.18
C PRO A 922 3.50 -20.93 -24.61
N ALA A 923 4.01 -20.14 -25.56
CA ALA A 923 3.39 -18.90 -26.02
C ALA A 923 2.13 -19.11 -26.89
N LEU A 924 1.98 -20.25 -27.57
CA LEU A 924 0.74 -20.67 -28.23
C LEU A 924 -0.02 -21.73 -27.41
N CYS A 925 -1.33 -21.53 -27.18
CA CYS A 925 -2.20 -22.52 -26.55
C CYS A 925 -2.73 -23.54 -27.57
N PRO A 926 -2.97 -24.81 -27.18
CA PRO A 926 -3.58 -25.81 -28.08
C PRO A 926 -4.94 -25.38 -28.64
N GLU A 927 -5.80 -24.81 -27.79
CA GLU A 927 -7.14 -24.31 -28.15
C GLU A 927 -7.09 -23.21 -29.24
N GLU A 928 -6.03 -22.37 -29.23
CA GLU A 928 -5.81 -21.35 -30.27
C GLU A 928 -5.39 -21.97 -31.62
N ALA A 929 -4.70 -23.11 -31.59
CA ALA A 929 -4.35 -23.85 -32.81
C ALA A 929 -5.56 -24.63 -33.35
N GLU A 930 -6.39 -25.22 -32.48
CA GLU A 930 -7.60 -25.95 -32.85
C GLU A 930 -8.67 -25.04 -33.45
N SER A 931 -8.85 -23.81 -32.94
CA SER A 931 -9.81 -22.83 -33.52
C SER A 931 -9.48 -22.44 -34.98
N ALA A 932 -8.24 -22.65 -35.44
CA ALA A 932 -7.89 -22.46 -36.84
C ALA A 932 -8.57 -23.48 -37.79
N LEU A 933 -9.05 -24.63 -37.27
CA LEU A 933 -9.77 -25.63 -38.05
C LEU A 933 -11.15 -25.14 -38.50
N GLU A 934 -11.96 -24.59 -37.58
CA GLU A 934 -13.35 -24.18 -37.84
C GLU A 934 -13.42 -23.12 -38.96
N ALA A 935 -12.50 -22.16 -38.95
CA ALA A 935 -12.39 -21.11 -39.97
C ALA A 935 -12.12 -21.65 -41.39
N THR A 936 -11.60 -22.87 -41.54
CA THR A 936 -11.40 -23.51 -42.85
C THR A 936 -12.62 -24.30 -43.34
N GLN A 937 -13.56 -24.63 -42.45
CA GLN A 937 -14.78 -25.41 -42.77
C GLN A 937 -15.95 -24.53 -43.21
N PHE A 938 -15.94 -23.23 -42.84
CA PHE A 938 -17.01 -22.26 -43.12
C PHE A 938 -17.25 -21.93 -44.61
N PHE A 939 -16.47 -22.51 -45.54
CA PHE A 939 -16.61 -22.30 -46.99
C PHE A 939 -17.23 -23.50 -47.74
N THR A 940 -17.65 -24.57 -47.06
CA THR A 940 -18.09 -25.82 -47.72
C THR A 940 -19.31 -26.50 -47.08
N GLU A 941 -20.46 -25.83 -47.01
CA GLU A 941 -21.75 -26.48 -46.73
C GLU A 941 -22.89 -26.00 -47.66
N GLU A 942 -23.38 -26.89 -48.52
CA GLU A 942 -24.80 -27.01 -48.82
C GLU A 942 -25.24 -28.42 -48.38
N GLU A 943 -26.09 -28.50 -47.36
CA GLU A 943 -26.74 -29.74 -46.90
C GLU A 943 -28.16 -29.84 -47.50
N PRO A 944 -28.79 -31.03 -47.59
CA PRO A 944 -29.68 -31.38 -46.48
C PRO A 944 -29.84 -32.88 -46.12
N ARG A 945 -29.77 -33.16 -44.82
CA ARG A 945 -30.68 -34.00 -43.99
C ARG A 945 -31.32 -35.27 -44.58
N GLU A 946 -31.11 -36.39 -43.89
CA GLU A 946 -32.17 -36.98 -43.04
C GLU A 946 -31.59 -37.89 -41.92
N ALA A 947 -32.40 -38.27 -40.92
CA ALA A 947 -31.91 -38.58 -39.56
C ALA A 947 -32.17 -40.01 -39.04
N SER A 948 -31.40 -40.44 -38.03
CA SER A 948 -31.89 -41.28 -36.91
C SER A 948 -30.95 -41.26 -35.68
N PHE A 949 -31.50 -41.59 -34.50
CA PHE A 949 -30.89 -41.40 -33.16
C PHE A 949 -30.22 -42.66 -32.59
N PHE A 950 -29.29 -42.52 -31.62
CA PHE A 950 -29.53 -42.87 -30.20
C PHE A 950 -28.39 -42.47 -29.23
N SER A 951 -28.80 -42.06 -28.01
CA SER A 951 -28.14 -41.97 -26.68
C SER A 951 -26.65 -42.40 -26.53
N ASP A 952 -25.82 -41.77 -25.67
CA ASP A 952 -26.09 -41.66 -24.22
C ASP A 952 -25.51 -40.44 -23.47
N GLN A 953 -25.91 -40.28 -22.20
CA GLN A 953 -25.64 -39.13 -21.32
C GLN A 953 -24.69 -39.43 -20.14
N ASN A 954 -24.26 -38.35 -19.47
CA ASN A 954 -23.48 -38.26 -18.21
C ASN A 954 -21.95 -38.30 -18.39
N ALA A 955 -21.15 -37.65 -17.54
CA ALA A 955 -21.47 -37.09 -16.22
C ALA A 955 -20.85 -35.70 -15.96
N LEU A 956 -21.45 -34.96 -15.02
CA LEU A 956 -20.91 -33.73 -14.44
C LEU A 956 -21.29 -33.70 -12.94
N ARG A 957 -20.35 -34.03 -12.05
CA ARG A 957 -20.49 -33.85 -10.59
C ARG A 957 -19.15 -33.60 -9.92
N GLN A 958 -19.14 -32.61 -9.03
CA GLN A 958 -18.17 -32.44 -7.95
C GLN A 958 -18.46 -33.50 -6.85
N GLN A 959 -17.48 -33.82 -6.00
CA GLN A 959 -17.77 -34.45 -4.71
C GLN A 959 -16.75 -34.04 -3.63
N GLU A 960 -17.25 -33.87 -2.41
CA GLU A 960 -16.51 -33.43 -1.21
C GLU A 960 -15.74 -34.59 -0.55
N VAL A 961 -14.76 -34.28 0.31
CA VAL A 961 -13.97 -35.27 1.07
C VAL A 961 -13.80 -34.85 2.54
N THR A 962 -14.36 -35.64 3.45
CA THR A 962 -13.99 -35.75 4.89
C THR A 962 -14.21 -37.24 5.32
N PRO A 963 -13.77 -37.74 6.50
CA PRO A 963 -12.62 -38.66 6.51
C PRO A 963 -12.90 -40.02 7.20
N GLY A 964 -12.00 -41.01 7.01
CA GLY A 964 -12.05 -42.26 7.78
C GLY A 964 -10.97 -43.31 7.46
N GLU A 965 -10.22 -43.67 8.50
CA GLU A 965 -9.45 -44.91 8.73
C GLU A 965 -8.16 -45.23 7.93
N GLU A 966 -7.13 -45.56 8.72
CA GLU A 966 -5.76 -46.06 8.44
C GLU A 966 -5.74 -47.55 7.96
N PRO A 967 -4.61 -48.19 7.53
CA PRO A 967 -3.24 -47.95 8.03
C PRO A 967 -1.98 -48.26 7.15
N LYS A 968 -0.82 -47.97 7.77
CA LYS A 968 0.56 -48.51 7.57
C LYS A 968 1.55 -47.83 6.60
N ASP A 969 2.48 -47.10 7.22
CA ASP A 969 3.94 -47.13 7.08
C ASP A 969 4.56 -47.42 5.70
N GLY A 970 5.16 -46.38 5.11
CA GLY A 970 6.10 -46.44 4.00
C GLY A 970 6.95 -45.17 3.99
N ASP A 971 8.10 -45.19 4.68
CA ASP A 971 8.90 -44.01 5.01
C ASP A 971 9.67 -43.42 3.80
N SER A 972 9.45 -42.14 3.50
CA SER A 972 10.25 -41.33 2.58
C SER A 972 9.97 -39.82 2.71
N GLU A 973 10.79 -39.10 3.48
CA GLU A 973 10.72 -37.63 3.59
C GLU A 973 11.17 -36.92 2.28
N GLU A 974 10.25 -36.29 1.55
CA GLU A 974 10.63 -35.24 0.59
C GLU A 974 10.81 -33.89 1.31
N LYS A 975 12.04 -33.61 1.75
CA LYS A 975 12.42 -32.31 2.30
C LYS A 975 12.36 -31.24 1.21
N LYS A 976 11.45 -30.27 1.35
CA LYS A 976 11.49 -29.02 0.57
C LYS A 976 12.75 -28.24 0.95
N GLU A 977 13.75 -28.28 0.08
CA GLU A 977 15.03 -27.61 0.27
C GLU A 977 14.84 -26.08 0.21
N VAL A 978 15.00 -25.41 1.35
CA VAL A 978 15.00 -23.94 1.45
C VAL A 978 16.29 -23.40 0.83
N LYS A 979 16.19 -22.31 0.06
CA LYS A 979 17.25 -21.90 -0.86
C LYS A 979 17.93 -20.59 -0.44
N ASP A 980 19.16 -20.73 0.09
CA ASP A 980 20.14 -19.69 0.48
C ASP A 980 20.15 -18.48 -0.47
N TYR A 981 20.46 -17.27 0.01
CA TYR A 981 20.73 -16.11 -0.87
C TYR A 981 21.84 -16.42 -1.91
N ARG A 982 22.75 -17.36 -1.63
CA ARG A 982 23.72 -17.90 -2.59
C ARG A 982 23.13 -18.87 -3.61
N TYR A 983 21.96 -19.46 -3.39
CA TYR A 983 21.16 -20.00 -4.50
C TYR A 983 20.67 -18.85 -5.38
N TYR A 984 20.14 -17.75 -4.83
CA TYR A 984 19.74 -16.59 -5.63
C TYR A 984 20.92 -15.95 -6.39
N LEU A 985 22.10 -15.78 -5.78
CA LEU A 985 23.31 -15.36 -6.50
C LEU A 985 23.77 -16.39 -7.55
N ARG A 986 23.62 -17.70 -7.30
CA ARG A 986 23.87 -18.74 -8.32
C ARG A 986 22.82 -18.74 -9.42
N MET A 987 21.58 -18.35 -9.14
CA MET A 987 20.52 -18.18 -10.14
C MET A 987 20.75 -16.92 -10.96
N TRP A 988 21.18 -15.82 -10.35
CA TRP A 988 21.56 -14.57 -11.04
C TRP A 988 22.86 -14.72 -11.85
N ALA A 989 23.82 -15.51 -11.35
CA ALA A 989 24.97 -15.95 -12.14
C ALA A 989 24.54 -16.90 -13.28
N LYS A 990 23.56 -17.79 -13.06
CA LYS A 990 22.97 -18.63 -14.11
C LYS A 990 22.11 -17.88 -15.11
N GLU A 991 21.50 -16.75 -14.75
CA GLU A 991 20.88 -15.82 -15.70
C GLU A 991 21.95 -15.24 -16.61
N LYS A 992 23.09 -14.80 -16.05
CA LYS A 992 24.27 -14.41 -16.84
C LYS A 992 24.89 -15.56 -17.64
N GLU A 993 24.59 -16.82 -17.30
CA GLU A 993 24.92 -18.02 -18.08
C GLU A 993 23.73 -18.63 -18.84
N THR A 994 22.61 -17.91 -19.06
CA THR A 994 21.66 -18.33 -20.10
C THR A 994 22.36 -18.19 -21.43
N LYS A 995 22.92 -19.30 -21.92
CA LYS A 995 23.49 -19.40 -23.26
C LYS A 995 22.50 -18.77 -24.23
N ARG A 996 22.91 -17.73 -24.96
CA ARG A 996 22.12 -17.18 -26.07
C ARG A 996 21.77 -18.34 -27.00
N GLU A 997 20.51 -18.77 -26.94
CA GLU A 997 19.96 -19.81 -27.81
C GLU A 997 20.38 -19.50 -29.25
N THR A 998 21.16 -20.38 -29.85
CA THR A 998 21.52 -20.24 -31.24
C THR A 998 20.26 -20.46 -32.08
N ILE A 999 20.29 -19.96 -33.31
CA ILE A 999 19.19 -20.13 -34.27
C ILE A 999 18.79 -21.62 -34.45
N LYS A 1000 19.74 -22.53 -34.26
CA LYS A 1000 19.58 -23.99 -34.39
C LYS A 1000 18.88 -24.67 -33.20
N ASP A 1001 18.73 -23.98 -32.07
CA ASP A 1001 18.14 -24.51 -30.84
C ASP A 1001 16.61 -24.33 -30.78
N LEU A 1002 16.03 -23.61 -31.76
CA LEU A 1002 14.59 -23.36 -31.85
C LEU A 1002 13.83 -24.59 -32.37
N PRO A 1003 12.66 -24.95 -31.79
CA PRO A 1003 11.84 -26.05 -32.29
C PRO A 1003 11.23 -25.69 -33.65
N ARG A 1004 10.85 -26.72 -34.42
CA ARG A 1004 10.21 -26.55 -35.72
C ARG A 1004 8.76 -26.12 -35.58
N MET A 1005 8.33 -25.24 -36.49
CA MET A 1005 6.96 -24.77 -36.60
C MET A 1005 6.14 -25.73 -37.46
N ASN A 1006 4.96 -26.15 -36.99
CA ASN A 1006 4.01 -26.97 -37.74
C ASN A 1006 3.12 -26.10 -38.66
N GLN A 1007 2.21 -26.73 -39.42
CA GLN A 1007 1.39 -26.02 -40.41
C GLN A 1007 0.37 -25.06 -39.77
N GLU A 1008 -0.21 -25.42 -38.62
CA GLU A 1008 -1.19 -24.59 -37.89
C GLU A 1008 -0.53 -23.34 -37.29
N GLN A 1009 0.60 -23.53 -36.61
CA GLN A 1009 1.45 -22.47 -36.04
C GLN A 1009 1.94 -21.50 -37.12
N PHE A 1010 2.26 -22.02 -38.31
CA PHE A 1010 2.65 -21.20 -39.46
C PHE A 1010 1.48 -20.38 -40.03
N ILE A 1011 0.27 -20.96 -40.12
CA ILE A 1011 -0.95 -20.23 -40.50
C ILE A 1011 -1.23 -19.10 -39.49
N GLU A 1012 -1.08 -19.36 -38.20
CA GLU A 1012 -1.21 -18.36 -37.14
C GLU A 1012 -0.14 -17.25 -37.23
N LEU A 1013 1.11 -17.58 -37.55
CA LEU A 1013 2.17 -16.59 -37.81
C LEU A 1013 1.80 -15.70 -39.01
N CYS A 1014 1.30 -16.27 -40.10
CA CYS A 1014 0.84 -15.51 -41.27
C CYS A 1014 -0.37 -14.61 -40.95
N LYS A 1015 -1.34 -15.07 -40.16
CA LYS A 1015 -2.45 -14.23 -39.67
C LYS A 1015 -1.94 -13.05 -38.82
N THR A 1016 -0.99 -13.29 -37.91
CA THR A 1016 -0.40 -12.24 -37.09
C THR A 1016 0.31 -11.19 -37.95
N LEU A 1017 1.14 -11.62 -38.91
CA LEU A 1017 1.82 -10.72 -39.85
C LEU A 1017 0.81 -9.91 -40.70
N TYR A 1018 -0.27 -10.54 -41.17
CA TYR A 1018 -1.31 -9.83 -41.93
C TYR A 1018 -1.99 -8.71 -41.11
N ASN A 1019 -2.29 -8.97 -39.83
CA ASN A 1019 -2.84 -7.96 -38.91
C ASN A 1019 -1.81 -6.88 -38.52
N MET A 1020 -0.51 -7.17 -38.55
CA MET A 1020 0.56 -6.20 -38.24
C MET A 1020 0.80 -5.14 -39.34
N PHE A 1021 0.28 -5.37 -40.55
CA PHE A 1021 0.50 -4.48 -41.70
C PHE A 1021 -0.74 -3.63 -42.08
N SER A 1022 -1.91 -3.90 -41.52
CA SER A 1022 -3.21 -3.29 -41.91
C SER A 1022 -3.36 -1.80 -41.55
N GLU A 1023 -2.35 -1.18 -40.95
CA GLU A 1023 -2.31 0.25 -40.61
C GLU A 1023 -1.05 0.95 -41.16
N GLU A 1024 -0.27 0.30 -42.04
CA GLU A 1024 0.96 0.85 -42.62
C GLU A 1024 0.75 1.46 -44.01
N ALA A 1025 1.47 2.56 -44.30
CA ALA A 1025 1.37 3.25 -45.59
C ALA A 1025 1.81 2.43 -46.82
N LEU A 1026 2.41 1.26 -46.63
CA LEU A 1026 2.83 0.31 -47.68
C LEU A 1026 2.14 -1.06 -47.56
N GLU A 1027 1.01 -1.14 -46.85
CA GLU A 1027 0.16 -2.34 -46.65
C GLU A 1027 0.12 -3.27 -47.88
N GLN A 1028 -0.25 -2.76 -49.06
CA GLN A 1028 -0.38 -3.57 -50.28
C GLN A 1028 0.94 -4.24 -50.74
N GLN A 1029 2.09 -3.58 -50.52
CA GLN A 1029 3.40 -4.13 -50.86
C GLN A 1029 3.83 -5.18 -49.83
N LEU A 1030 3.56 -4.93 -48.54
CA LEU A 1030 3.78 -5.89 -47.45
C LEU A 1030 2.93 -7.16 -47.63
N TYR A 1031 1.67 -7.00 -48.05
CA TYR A 1031 0.75 -8.10 -48.38
C TYR A 1031 1.19 -8.89 -49.62
N HIS A 1032 1.73 -8.25 -50.65
CA HIS A 1032 2.31 -8.97 -51.78
C HIS A 1032 3.55 -9.76 -51.37
N ALA A 1033 4.48 -9.13 -50.63
CA ALA A 1033 5.70 -9.75 -50.16
C ALA A 1033 5.43 -10.96 -49.25
N ILE A 1034 4.56 -10.83 -48.23
CA ILE A 1034 4.27 -11.96 -47.33
C ILE A 1034 3.51 -13.10 -48.05
N ALA A 1035 2.70 -12.81 -49.07
CA ALA A 1035 2.09 -13.85 -49.90
C ALA A 1035 3.13 -14.63 -50.72
N THR A 1036 4.16 -13.94 -51.24
CA THR A 1036 5.30 -14.57 -51.92
C THR A 1036 6.11 -15.44 -50.95
N VAL A 1037 6.46 -14.92 -49.78
CA VAL A 1037 7.19 -15.67 -48.73
C VAL A 1037 6.39 -16.87 -48.24
N ALA A 1038 5.08 -16.72 -47.97
CA ALA A 1038 4.25 -17.82 -47.53
C ALA A 1038 4.12 -18.92 -48.60
N SER A 1039 3.98 -18.53 -49.87
CA SER A 1039 3.98 -19.46 -51.01
C SER A 1039 5.30 -20.22 -51.16
N LEU A 1040 6.43 -19.59 -50.82
CA LEU A 1040 7.75 -20.22 -50.81
C LEU A 1040 7.89 -21.19 -49.62
N LEU A 1041 7.52 -20.76 -48.41
CA LEU A 1041 7.61 -21.57 -47.19
C LEU A 1041 6.72 -22.82 -47.22
N LEU A 1042 5.51 -22.72 -47.76
CA LEU A 1042 4.64 -23.89 -47.98
C LEU A 1042 5.32 -24.94 -48.85
N ARG A 1043 5.92 -24.53 -49.98
CA ARG A 1043 6.69 -25.41 -50.87
C ARG A 1043 7.95 -25.98 -50.20
N ILE A 1044 8.64 -25.19 -49.37
CA ILE A 1044 9.80 -25.66 -48.61
C ILE A 1044 9.39 -26.77 -47.62
N GLY A 1045 8.28 -26.62 -46.91
CA GLY A 1045 7.74 -27.65 -46.03
C GLY A 1045 7.23 -28.90 -46.78
N GLU A 1046 6.58 -28.74 -47.95
CA GLU A 1046 6.22 -29.86 -48.84
C GLU A 1046 7.44 -30.66 -49.32
N VAL A 1047 8.56 -29.98 -49.59
CA VAL A 1047 9.84 -30.61 -49.95
C VAL A 1047 10.47 -31.27 -48.72
N GLY A 1048 10.43 -30.61 -47.55
CA GLY A 1048 10.87 -31.17 -46.27
C GLY A 1048 10.16 -32.49 -45.93
N LYS A 1049 8.84 -32.58 -46.13
CA LYS A 1049 8.06 -33.81 -45.98
C LYS A 1049 8.57 -34.95 -46.86
N LYS A 1050 8.99 -34.67 -48.09
CA LYS A 1050 9.52 -35.68 -49.04
C LYS A 1050 10.88 -36.24 -48.59
N PHE A 1051 11.71 -35.44 -47.90
CA PHE A 1051 12.96 -35.91 -47.31
C PHE A 1051 12.77 -36.63 -45.96
N ASN A 1052 11.92 -36.12 -45.06
CA ASN A 1052 11.63 -36.76 -43.77
C ASN A 1052 10.98 -38.16 -43.92
N ASN A 1053 10.16 -38.37 -44.95
CA ASN A 1053 9.59 -39.70 -45.22
C ASN A 1053 10.60 -40.69 -45.86
N GLY A 1054 11.82 -40.26 -46.19
CA GLY A 1054 12.91 -41.13 -46.61
C GLY A 1054 13.62 -41.86 -45.46
N THR A 1055 13.65 -41.29 -44.25
CA THR A 1055 14.44 -41.81 -43.11
C THR A 1055 13.70 -42.84 -42.25
N LYS A 1056 12.36 -42.86 -42.23
CA LYS A 1056 11.54 -43.82 -41.46
C LYS A 1056 11.51 -45.24 -42.08
N LYS A 1057 12.65 -45.83 -42.48
CA LYS A 1057 12.67 -47.21 -43.02
C LYS A 1057 13.92 -48.08 -42.84
N ARG A 1058 14.67 -47.93 -41.75
CA ARG A 1058 15.49 -49.02 -41.21
C ARG A 1058 15.83 -48.83 -39.73
N GLU A 1059 15.20 -49.62 -38.87
CA GLU A 1059 15.85 -50.32 -37.75
C GLU A 1059 14.88 -51.27 -37.06
N THR A 1060 15.12 -52.57 -37.22
CA THR A 1060 14.54 -53.63 -36.38
C THR A 1060 15.39 -53.76 -35.12
N MET A 1061 14.77 -53.77 -33.93
CA MET A 1061 15.45 -54.09 -32.67
C MET A 1061 16.24 -55.40 -32.77
N PRO A 1062 17.36 -55.49 -32.02
CA PRO A 1062 17.30 -56.32 -30.81
C PRO A 1062 17.80 -55.61 -29.54
N GLN A 1063 17.68 -56.32 -28.43
CA GLN A 1063 17.74 -55.85 -27.04
C GLN A 1063 19.17 -55.73 -26.46
N THR A 1064 19.20 -55.43 -25.14
CA THR A 1064 20.13 -55.88 -24.08
C THR A 1064 21.29 -55.00 -23.59
N SER A 1065 21.35 -54.94 -22.25
CA SER A 1065 22.50 -54.68 -21.35
C SER A 1065 23.29 -53.37 -21.46
N LEU A 1066 23.07 -52.50 -20.46
CA LEU A 1066 24.07 -51.54 -19.97
C LEU A 1066 25.01 -52.24 -18.96
N SER A 1067 26.32 -51.98 -19.05
CA SER A 1067 27.26 -52.27 -17.97
C SER A 1067 28.47 -51.33 -17.97
N ALA A 1068 28.54 -50.50 -16.93
CA ALA A 1068 29.74 -50.12 -16.18
C ALA A 1068 30.97 -49.43 -16.86
N GLN A 1069 31.31 -48.26 -16.28
CA GLN A 1069 32.65 -47.90 -15.78
C GLN A 1069 33.74 -47.25 -16.70
N THR A 1070 33.81 -45.90 -16.58
CA THR A 1070 34.98 -45.09 -16.10
C THR A 1070 36.32 -45.03 -16.92
N PRO A 1071 37.23 -44.07 -16.64
CA PRO A 1071 38.18 -43.50 -17.63
C PRO A 1071 39.64 -44.00 -17.47
N PRO A 1072 40.67 -43.32 -18.04
CA PRO A 1072 41.38 -42.31 -17.23
C PRO A 1072 42.05 -41.10 -17.93
N HIS A 1073 42.19 -40.02 -17.14
CA HIS A 1073 43.31 -39.06 -16.98
C HIS A 1073 44.10 -38.42 -18.15
N SER A 1074 44.14 -37.07 -18.07
CA SER A 1074 45.21 -36.13 -18.47
C SER A 1074 46.51 -36.31 -17.65
N PRO A 1075 47.68 -35.71 -18.02
CA PRO A 1075 47.96 -34.32 -17.58
C PRO A 1075 48.99 -33.48 -18.40
N GLN A 1076 49.02 -32.16 -18.11
CA GLN A 1076 50.17 -31.18 -18.11
C GLN A 1076 51.00 -30.93 -19.40
N GLY A 1077 51.54 -29.73 -19.64
CA GLY A 1077 51.44 -28.44 -18.92
C GLY A 1077 52.42 -27.38 -19.49
N GLU A 1078 52.34 -26.12 -18.99
CA GLU A 1078 53.34 -25.02 -19.11
C GLU A 1078 53.73 -24.49 -20.53
N GLU A 1079 54.21 -23.27 -20.75
CA GLU A 1079 53.93 -21.92 -20.17
C GLU A 1079 54.41 -20.82 -21.18
N GLU A 1080 54.40 -19.54 -20.78
CA GLU A 1080 54.94 -18.35 -21.48
C GLU A 1080 54.31 -17.85 -22.82
N GLY A 1081 54.39 -16.53 -23.03
CA GLY A 1081 54.14 -15.80 -24.29
C GLY A 1081 55.38 -14.95 -24.67
N PRO A 1082 55.29 -13.77 -25.33
CA PRO A 1082 54.12 -13.06 -25.85
C PRO A 1082 54.28 -12.50 -27.29
N GLY A 1083 53.22 -11.85 -27.83
CA GLY A 1083 53.37 -10.70 -28.74
C GLY A 1083 52.96 -10.83 -30.23
N HIS A 1084 52.00 -9.98 -30.64
CA HIS A 1084 51.68 -9.48 -31.99
C HIS A 1084 51.70 -10.40 -33.24
N GLY A 1085 50.54 -10.47 -33.92
CA GLY A 1085 50.47 -10.02 -35.32
C GLY A 1085 49.82 -10.91 -36.40
N ALA A 1086 48.78 -10.37 -37.03
CA ALA A 1086 48.33 -10.59 -38.42
C ALA A 1086 47.73 -11.96 -38.89
N SER A 1087 46.45 -11.89 -39.28
CA SER A 1087 45.79 -12.50 -40.46
C SER A 1087 46.10 -13.95 -40.90
N GLY A 1088 45.04 -14.76 -41.04
CA GLY A 1088 45.10 -16.11 -41.62
C GLY A 1088 43.77 -16.66 -42.16
N GLU A 1089 42.98 -15.87 -42.91
CA GLU A 1089 41.76 -16.37 -43.57
C GLU A 1089 42.07 -17.02 -44.94
N SER A 1090 42.11 -18.36 -44.95
CA SER A 1090 41.86 -19.27 -46.10
C SER A 1090 41.91 -20.71 -45.53
N GLU A 1091 41.20 -21.74 -46.01
CA GLU A 1091 40.63 -21.95 -47.35
C GLU A 1091 39.20 -22.56 -47.27
N VAL A 1092 38.15 -21.79 -47.58
CA VAL A 1092 36.82 -22.33 -47.98
C VAL A 1092 36.30 -21.63 -49.25
N CYS A 1093 37.22 -21.29 -50.16
CA CYS A 1093 36.93 -20.55 -51.40
C CYS A 1093 37.58 -21.22 -52.62
N ARG A 1094 37.07 -22.39 -53.08
CA ARG A 1094 37.63 -23.04 -54.28
C ARG A 1094 36.70 -23.95 -55.13
N ALA A 1095 35.48 -23.52 -55.41
CA ALA A 1095 34.73 -23.95 -56.59
C ALA A 1095 33.64 -22.93 -56.97
N LEU A 1096 33.55 -22.56 -58.26
CA LEU A 1096 32.63 -21.60 -58.91
C LEU A 1096 33.10 -20.14 -59.04
N ALA A 1097 34.10 -19.94 -59.91
CA ALA A 1097 34.28 -18.69 -60.65
C ALA A 1097 34.72 -19.04 -62.09
N ASP A 1098 33.92 -18.67 -63.09
CA ASP A 1098 34.34 -18.43 -64.48
C ASP A 1098 33.15 -17.97 -65.36
N ALA A 1099 32.89 -16.66 -65.36
CA ALA A 1099 32.20 -15.92 -66.41
C ALA A 1099 32.54 -14.44 -66.23
N GLN A 1100 33.11 -13.80 -67.26
CA GLN A 1100 33.78 -12.50 -67.11
C GLN A 1100 32.85 -11.32 -67.41
N LEU A 1101 33.10 -10.19 -66.72
CA LEU A 1101 32.76 -8.85 -67.18
C LEU A 1101 34.07 -8.13 -67.56
N GLU A 1102 34.19 -7.66 -68.79
CA GLU A 1102 35.23 -6.68 -69.14
C GLU A 1102 34.75 -5.26 -68.81
N VAL A 1103 35.69 -4.42 -68.39
CA VAL A 1103 35.46 -3.04 -67.98
C VAL A 1103 36.29 -2.10 -68.84
N VAL A 1104 35.67 -1.02 -69.31
CA VAL A 1104 36.37 0.20 -69.74
C VAL A 1104 35.75 1.38 -68.99
N ALA A 1105 36.61 2.25 -68.47
CA ALA A 1105 36.24 3.35 -67.56
C ALA A 1105 36.46 4.73 -68.23
N PRO A 1106 36.49 5.89 -67.53
CA PRO A 1106 35.42 6.87 -67.69
C PRO A 1106 35.89 8.28 -68.11
N GLN A 1107 34.96 9.20 -68.40
CA GLN A 1107 35.25 10.64 -68.41
C GLN A 1107 34.00 11.54 -68.22
N MET A 1108 34.00 12.26 -67.09
CA MET A 1108 33.76 13.72 -66.86
C MET A 1108 32.71 14.52 -67.65
N SER A 1109 32.27 15.64 -67.03
CA SER A 1109 31.57 16.83 -67.59
C SER A 1109 30.04 16.72 -67.79
N ASP A 1110 29.19 17.73 -67.49
CA ASP A 1110 29.34 18.96 -66.66
C ASP A 1110 27.95 19.54 -66.24
N GLU A 1111 27.99 20.40 -65.21
CA GLU A 1111 27.20 21.62 -64.91
C GLU A 1111 25.64 21.75 -64.99
N GLU A 1112 25.11 22.32 -63.88
CA GLU A 1112 24.19 23.49 -63.75
C GLU A 1112 22.64 23.45 -64.02
N THR A 1113 21.92 23.57 -62.89
CA THR A 1113 20.91 24.63 -62.55
C THR A 1113 19.40 24.59 -62.95
N LYS A 1114 18.58 24.63 -61.87
CA LYS A 1114 17.54 25.66 -61.51
C LYS A 1114 16.04 25.59 -61.92
N ASP A 1115 15.26 26.02 -60.91
CA ASP A 1115 14.02 26.83 -60.88
C ASP A 1115 12.68 26.29 -61.46
N ASP A 1116 11.92 25.60 -60.59
CA ASP A 1116 10.61 26.01 -60.02
C ASP A 1116 9.33 26.32 -60.86
N VAL A 1117 8.20 26.40 -60.12
CA VAL A 1117 6.87 27.02 -60.42
C VAL A 1117 5.74 26.15 -61.03
N SER A 1118 5.15 25.34 -60.15
CA SER A 1118 3.70 25.15 -59.85
C SER A 1118 2.55 25.61 -60.80
N VAL A 1119 1.48 24.80 -60.83
CA VAL A 1119 0.04 25.21 -60.99
C VAL A 1119 -0.87 24.26 -60.16
N SER A 1120 -2.06 24.73 -59.73
CA SER A 1120 -3.06 24.05 -58.88
C SER A 1120 -4.50 24.21 -59.46
N SER A 1121 -5.60 23.59 -58.97
CA SER A 1121 -5.84 22.80 -57.73
C SER A 1121 -6.44 21.40 -58.05
N TYR A 1122 -7.54 20.82 -57.52
CA TYR A 1122 -8.75 21.26 -56.77
C TYR A 1122 -9.14 20.23 -55.68
N SER A 1123 -10.29 20.39 -54.98
CA SER A 1123 -10.62 19.68 -53.73
C SER A 1123 -12.11 19.24 -53.57
N VAL A 1124 -12.40 18.60 -52.42
CA VAL A 1124 -13.69 18.42 -51.70
C VAL A 1124 -14.35 17.02 -51.67
N VAL A 1125 -14.08 16.29 -50.57
CA VAL A 1125 -14.97 15.52 -49.65
C VAL A 1125 -16.40 15.12 -50.12
N SER A 1126 -16.77 13.82 -50.03
CA SER A 1126 -17.59 13.27 -48.89
C SER A 1126 -18.34 11.93 -49.15
N ALA A 1127 -18.34 11.08 -48.12
CA ALA A 1127 -19.33 10.08 -47.68
C ALA A 1127 -20.18 9.24 -48.68
N GLY A 1128 -20.17 7.91 -48.48
CA GLY A 1128 -21.17 6.98 -48.99
C GLY A 1128 -20.93 5.54 -48.54
N SER A 1129 -21.84 4.97 -47.74
CA SER A 1129 -21.88 3.53 -47.41
C SER A 1129 -22.79 2.81 -48.41
N LEU A 1130 -22.51 1.51 -48.67
CA LEU A 1130 -23.39 0.38 -49.02
C LEU A 1130 -22.42 -0.77 -49.42
N GLN A 1131 -22.43 -1.93 -48.75
CA GLN A 1131 -23.30 -3.09 -49.01
C GLN A 1131 -23.28 -3.58 -50.46
N CYS A 1132 -22.95 -4.86 -50.63
CA CYS A 1132 -22.77 -5.53 -51.91
C CYS A 1132 -23.54 -6.85 -51.89
N GLU A 1133 -24.42 -7.07 -52.88
CA GLU A 1133 -25.05 -8.36 -53.19
C GLU A 1133 -25.00 -8.55 -54.72
N ASP A 1134 -24.65 -9.77 -55.11
CA ASP A 1134 -24.95 -10.52 -56.34
C ASP A 1134 -25.31 -9.79 -57.65
N ILE A 1135 -24.46 -9.96 -58.67
CA ILE A 1135 -24.88 -10.58 -59.95
C ILE A 1135 -23.80 -11.59 -60.37
N ALA A 1136 -24.23 -12.74 -60.90
CA ALA A 1136 -23.39 -13.88 -61.24
C ALA A 1136 -22.74 -13.82 -62.65
N GLU A 1137 -21.87 -14.80 -62.88
CA GLU A 1137 -21.20 -15.28 -64.10
C GLU A 1137 -21.63 -14.72 -65.47
N ASP A 1138 -20.63 -14.52 -66.35
CA ASP A 1138 -20.73 -14.94 -67.75
C ASP A 1138 -19.46 -15.72 -68.13
N THR A 1139 -19.60 -16.78 -68.95
CA THR A 1139 -18.56 -17.81 -69.16
C THR A 1139 -17.91 -17.74 -70.54
N VAL A 1140 -16.81 -18.48 -70.77
CA VAL A 1140 -16.67 -19.50 -71.85
C VAL A 1140 -15.22 -19.99 -72.02
N LEU A 1141 -14.99 -21.28 -71.69
CA LEU A 1141 -14.27 -22.37 -72.43
C LEU A 1141 -12.88 -22.07 -73.08
N ILE A 1142 -11.88 -22.96 -73.21
CA ILE A 1142 -11.66 -24.41 -72.99
C ILE A 1142 -10.12 -24.67 -73.13
N ARG A 1143 -9.42 -25.73 -72.66
CA ARG A 1143 -9.69 -26.91 -71.80
C ARG A 1143 -8.34 -27.45 -71.29
N GLY A 1144 -8.28 -28.08 -70.11
CA GLY A 1144 -7.11 -28.86 -69.67
C GLY A 1144 -7.36 -29.53 -68.31
N SER A 1145 -7.41 -30.86 -68.25
CA SER A 1145 -7.97 -31.59 -67.11
C SER A 1145 -6.92 -32.34 -66.28
N GLU A 1146 -6.84 -32.03 -65.00
CA GLU A 1146 -6.54 -33.03 -63.96
C GLU A 1146 -7.19 -32.59 -62.63
N GLN A 1147 -7.65 -33.55 -61.83
CA GLN A 1147 -8.49 -33.28 -60.65
C GLN A 1147 -7.62 -32.94 -59.43
N ARG A 1148 -7.90 -31.83 -58.75
CA ARG A 1148 -7.38 -31.59 -57.38
C ARG A 1148 -8.40 -32.06 -56.36
N GLN A 1149 -8.02 -33.05 -55.55
CA GLN A 1149 -8.71 -33.34 -54.30
C GLN A 1149 -8.44 -32.19 -53.30
N GLY A 1150 -9.38 -31.92 -52.40
CA GLY A 1150 -9.15 -31.02 -51.26
C GLY A 1150 -8.10 -31.60 -50.31
N SER A 1151 -7.21 -30.76 -49.79
CA SER A 1151 -6.19 -31.20 -48.85
C SER A 1151 -6.76 -31.22 -47.43
N VAL A 1152 -6.67 -32.37 -46.77
CA VAL A 1152 -6.62 -32.42 -45.30
C VAL A 1152 -5.28 -31.80 -44.87
N LEU A 1153 -5.23 -31.13 -43.71
CA LEU A 1153 -3.99 -30.56 -43.15
C LEU A 1153 -3.05 -31.69 -42.69
N ASP A 1154 -1.74 -31.45 -42.78
CA ASP A 1154 -0.78 -32.54 -42.98
C ASP A 1154 0.27 -32.64 -41.86
N THR A 1155 0.14 -33.64 -41.00
CA THR A 1155 0.91 -33.78 -39.74
C THR A 1155 2.42 -34.01 -39.89
N ASP A 1156 2.92 -34.29 -41.10
CA ASP A 1156 4.37 -34.38 -41.39
C ASP A 1156 4.98 -33.02 -41.84
N TRP A 1157 4.18 -31.96 -42.07
CA TRP A 1157 4.67 -30.65 -42.52
C TRP A 1157 5.32 -29.87 -41.38
N SER A 1158 6.55 -29.38 -41.59
CA SER A 1158 7.23 -28.49 -40.65
C SER A 1158 8.30 -27.63 -41.32
N ILE A 1159 8.56 -26.45 -40.76
CA ILE A 1159 9.64 -25.53 -41.17
C ILE A 1159 10.52 -25.11 -39.99
N THR A 1160 11.71 -24.59 -40.26
CA THR A 1160 12.67 -24.09 -39.26
C THR A 1160 12.77 -22.56 -39.27
N PHE A 1161 13.32 -21.96 -38.21
CA PHE A 1161 13.51 -20.52 -38.15
C PHE A 1161 14.49 -20.02 -39.24
N GLU A 1162 15.53 -20.78 -39.60
CA GLU A 1162 16.42 -20.45 -40.72
C GLU A 1162 15.65 -20.30 -42.04
N GLN A 1163 14.66 -21.17 -42.28
CA GLN A 1163 13.87 -21.15 -43.51
C GLN A 1163 12.95 -19.93 -43.54
N VAL A 1164 12.31 -19.59 -42.41
CA VAL A 1164 11.52 -18.36 -42.25
C VAL A 1164 12.41 -17.13 -42.49
N LEU A 1165 13.52 -17.01 -41.77
CA LEU A 1165 14.43 -15.88 -41.86
C LEU A 1165 14.99 -15.70 -43.29
N ALA A 1166 15.50 -16.78 -43.90
CA ALA A 1166 16.04 -16.72 -45.26
C ALA A 1166 14.98 -16.37 -46.32
N SER A 1167 13.71 -16.74 -46.10
CA SER A 1167 12.62 -16.38 -47.02
C SER A 1167 12.14 -14.94 -46.79
N MET A 1168 12.06 -14.46 -45.55
CA MET A 1168 11.73 -13.06 -45.25
C MET A 1168 12.81 -12.09 -45.79
N LEU A 1169 14.07 -12.53 -45.84
CA LEU A 1169 15.20 -11.77 -46.38
C LEU A 1169 15.20 -11.64 -47.92
N THR A 1170 14.37 -12.38 -48.68
CA THR A 1170 14.29 -12.19 -50.14
C THR A 1170 13.37 -11.05 -50.58
N GLU A 1171 12.55 -10.50 -49.68
CA GLU A 1171 11.57 -9.46 -49.98
C GLU A 1171 11.95 -8.12 -49.31
N PRO A 1172 12.49 -7.13 -50.04
CA PRO A 1172 12.88 -5.84 -49.48
C PRO A 1172 11.81 -5.14 -48.63
N PRO A 1173 10.50 -5.12 -48.98
CA PRO A 1173 9.49 -4.47 -48.15
C PRO A 1173 9.38 -5.05 -46.73
N LEU A 1174 9.67 -6.34 -46.55
CA LEU A 1174 9.65 -6.99 -45.22
C LEU A 1174 10.94 -6.70 -44.45
N VAL A 1175 12.09 -6.65 -45.14
CA VAL A 1175 13.36 -6.20 -44.55
C VAL A 1175 13.21 -4.76 -44.03
N ASP A 1176 12.79 -3.84 -44.89
CA ASP A 1176 12.56 -2.44 -44.56
C ASP A 1176 11.60 -2.27 -43.37
N TYR A 1177 10.51 -3.04 -43.31
CA TYR A 1177 9.56 -2.99 -42.20
C TYR A 1177 10.17 -3.41 -40.85
N PHE A 1178 10.97 -4.48 -40.82
CA PHE A 1178 11.54 -5.01 -39.57
C PHE A 1178 12.81 -4.27 -39.13
N GLU A 1179 13.63 -3.78 -40.05
CA GLU A 1179 14.79 -2.93 -39.72
C GLU A 1179 14.40 -1.49 -39.32
N ARG A 1180 13.22 -1.01 -39.75
CA ARG A 1180 12.70 0.32 -39.37
C ARG A 1180 12.66 0.51 -37.85
N LYS A 1181 13.57 1.36 -37.36
CA LYS A 1181 13.54 1.87 -35.99
C LYS A 1181 12.25 2.68 -35.78
N ARG A 1182 11.53 2.37 -34.71
CA ARG A 1182 10.36 3.13 -34.26
C ARG A 1182 10.72 3.90 -33.00
N ASP A 1183 10.14 5.07 -32.83
CA ASP A 1183 10.26 5.85 -31.60
C ASP A 1183 9.20 5.41 -30.58
N ILE A 1184 9.60 5.30 -29.30
CA ILE A 1184 8.72 4.98 -28.18
C ILE A 1184 8.23 6.25 -27.45
N GLN A 1185 8.97 7.35 -27.55
CA GLN A 1185 8.68 8.60 -26.85
C GLN A 1185 7.33 9.18 -27.30
N ALA A 1186 6.99 9.09 -28.59
CA ALA A 1186 5.65 9.44 -29.08
C ALA A 1186 4.50 8.62 -28.45
N LYS A 1187 4.69 7.31 -28.23
CA LYS A 1187 3.70 6.43 -27.56
C LYS A 1187 3.59 6.76 -26.08
N MET A 1188 4.71 7.00 -25.40
CA MET A 1188 4.76 7.36 -23.98
C MET A 1188 4.18 8.77 -23.75
N ALA A 1189 4.43 9.71 -24.66
CA ALA A 1189 3.80 11.02 -24.68
C ALA A 1189 2.28 10.92 -24.90
N ALA A 1190 1.78 10.00 -25.73
CA ALA A 1190 0.35 9.73 -25.85
C ALA A 1190 -0.26 9.15 -24.55
N CYS A 1191 0.45 8.23 -23.87
CA CYS A 1191 0.03 7.70 -22.56
C CYS A 1191 -0.02 8.81 -21.48
N LYS A 1192 0.99 9.67 -21.44
CA LYS A 1192 1.02 10.88 -20.61
C LYS A 1192 -0.11 11.84 -20.98
N ALA A 1193 -0.36 12.06 -22.27
CA ALA A 1193 -1.42 12.95 -22.74
C ALA A 1193 -2.81 12.44 -22.36
N GLN A 1194 -3.04 11.12 -22.36
CA GLN A 1194 -4.29 10.54 -21.87
C GLN A 1194 -4.48 10.84 -20.37
N ARG A 1195 -3.48 10.54 -19.52
CA ARG A 1195 -3.47 10.92 -18.09
C ARG A 1195 -3.59 12.44 -17.89
N ALA A 1196 -3.03 13.25 -18.78
CA ALA A 1196 -3.07 14.71 -18.71
C ALA A 1196 -4.40 15.30 -19.17
N VAL A 1197 -5.12 14.65 -20.10
CA VAL A 1197 -6.50 15.03 -20.49
C VAL A 1197 -7.47 14.66 -19.37
N GLU A 1198 -7.28 13.51 -18.71
CA GLU A 1198 -7.99 13.14 -17.48
C GLU A 1198 -7.73 14.15 -16.33
N ARG A 1199 -6.56 14.80 -16.31
CA ARG A 1199 -6.17 15.84 -15.32
C ARG A 1199 -6.45 17.29 -15.74
N GLN A 1200 -6.63 17.58 -17.04
CA GLN A 1200 -6.67 18.95 -17.58
C GLN A 1200 -7.53 19.10 -18.87
N ILE A 1201 -8.85 18.94 -18.79
CA ILE A 1201 -9.73 19.56 -19.79
C ILE A 1201 -9.83 21.06 -19.49
N SER A 1202 -8.78 21.83 -19.86
CA SER A 1202 -8.78 23.30 -19.71
C SER A 1202 -7.99 24.06 -20.81
N SER A 1203 -8.13 23.66 -22.07
CA SER A 1203 -7.47 24.35 -23.21
C SER A 1203 -8.26 24.31 -24.53
N ALA A 1204 -9.39 25.03 -24.60
CA ALA A 1204 -10.15 25.22 -25.85
C ALA A 1204 -11.01 26.51 -25.84
N SER A 1205 -10.40 27.69 -25.64
CA SER A 1205 -11.08 29.00 -25.84
C SER A 1205 -10.16 30.23 -25.83
N ASP A 1206 -9.05 30.21 -25.10
CA ASP A 1206 -8.29 31.44 -24.76
C ASP A 1206 -7.32 31.95 -25.87
N HIS A 1207 -7.66 31.78 -27.15
CA HIS A 1207 -6.77 32.15 -28.28
C HIS A 1207 -7.26 33.27 -29.21
N GLU A 1208 -8.46 33.83 -29.04
CA GLU A 1208 -9.01 34.89 -29.93
C GLU A 1208 -9.10 36.30 -29.31
N LEU A 1209 -8.78 36.50 -28.03
CA LEU A 1209 -9.06 37.76 -27.30
C LEU A 1209 -7.84 38.66 -26.99
N THR A 1210 -6.69 38.44 -27.63
CA THR A 1210 -5.45 39.23 -27.40
C THR A 1210 -4.98 40.07 -28.59
N GLN A 1211 -5.74 40.15 -29.70
CA GLN A 1211 -5.39 41.03 -30.84
C GLN A 1211 -6.20 42.33 -30.95
N HIS A 1212 -7.26 42.53 -30.14
CA HIS A 1212 -8.17 43.69 -30.26
C HIS A 1212 -8.52 44.37 -28.93
N SER A 1213 -7.52 44.97 -28.27
CA SER A 1213 -7.73 46.21 -27.49
C SER A 1213 -6.41 46.97 -27.29
N THR A 1214 -6.30 48.14 -27.93
CA THR A 1214 -5.52 49.28 -27.44
C THR A 1214 -6.35 50.13 -26.49
#